data_AF-A0A1E7G861-F1
#
_entry.id   AF-A0A1E7G861-F1
#
_cell.length_a   1.000
_cell.length_b   1.000
_cell.length_c   1.000
_cell.angle_alpha   90.00
_cell.angle_beta   90.00
_cell.angle_gamma   90.00
#
_symmetry.space_group_name_H-M   'P 1'
#
loop_
_entity.id
_entity.type
_entity.pdbx_description
1 polymer ?
#
loop_
_entity_poly.entity_id
_entity_poly.type
_entity_poly.pdbx_seq_one_letter_code
_entity_poly.pdbx_strand_id
1 'polypeptide(L)'
;MESGKTSSKFKVNNVHCLIVEIGRVLRRPDQICFMESIGGIKIHHVFKIILLILFFANITMNASAYVTHSPCSYNSVNPLNEQNNRIIIHKDQNVNLTWLEGQINNASMLSHSGKTWFLNSSLTLDDATMFINSSECDTLYISNMINGTHYGTMGLVGKFYVADVTIKSWNYTSSSVPDCLSTDFVHTDQQDLIIDGGSLNNSTLEGLHRVTLNSVSDTRIQHLRMNNSYGGFILVACSNIIADDLIMDNFYKAGGVARAFQVTGGHDIHVSNLSGNISAGGVVFQAADNCTMENIYVNEAGWMGIEVDGGGNNCSIKNVIVKNAFHNGMDIHGASNLYVENVSVYDSESNNCILTCSGSPVKKSWNITINGFYTHNSTNFGDGITISSLGSSYPDAENITITNFTSDGDHQALETAGVNNLTVINMTCKNNNNGFFGNQRTNNTTFIDSSLSGSANGIALYNLININLINTYFTSPVIYNPTCSYTTNYYPNLLVYDSLSNGIQNAQITANTTVKNGYGKNQTSFYTDNSGKLYDSGNRSNWMALPEKRVDYSGTITYNSSITASKSGHSNSTVIAPSSKWYSPNPASLQGTKIVLSIDVDSGGSPPVAQSSIVEFFPEATKFTKNTGESVTFSVKSIQPLTANWLINGKLVQNNTTTMVKSWNTSGTYNVTFSGSASGKSVLNSWSVYVIDPSNYHPLWDVKEDGIVDILDVTSITRHYGEIYTNKPYPRWDVNQDGVINIQDLYLAGDHFGETVN
;
A
#
# COMPACT_ATOMS: atom_id res chain seq x y z
N MET A 1 -24.65 -55.68 76.67
CA MET A 1 -24.95 -54.50 77.50
C MET A 1 -24.75 -53.27 76.63
N GLU A 2 -25.82 -52.49 76.47
CA GLU A 2 -25.89 -51.06 76.11
C GLU A 2 -25.00 -50.53 74.98
N SER A 3 -25.53 -50.27 73.78
CA SER A 3 -26.42 -49.17 73.36
C SER A 3 -25.72 -47.81 73.21
N GLY A 4 -25.44 -47.44 71.97
CA GLY A 4 -25.08 -46.09 71.56
C GLY A 4 -25.44 -45.89 70.10
N LYS A 5 -26.69 -45.49 69.84
CA LYS A 5 -27.18 -45.08 68.51
C LYS A 5 -26.65 -43.68 68.20
N THR A 6 -25.88 -43.54 67.11
CA THR A 6 -25.74 -42.28 66.39
C THR A 6 -26.23 -42.48 64.96
N SER A 7 -27.37 -41.87 64.63
CA SER A 7 -27.89 -41.82 63.27
C SER A 7 -27.18 -40.68 62.51
N SER A 8 -26.22 -41.01 61.65
CA SER A 8 -25.78 -40.09 60.61
C SER A 8 -26.79 -40.15 59.45
N LYS A 9 -27.61 -39.10 59.34
CA LYS A 9 -28.40 -38.85 58.13
C LYS A 9 -27.43 -38.52 57.00
N PHE A 10 -27.25 -39.43 56.04
CA PHE A 10 -26.64 -39.09 54.76
C PHE A 10 -27.62 -38.19 53.98
N LYS A 11 -27.36 -36.88 53.98
CA LYS A 11 -27.93 -35.96 52.99
C LYS A 11 -27.08 -36.08 51.72
N VAL A 12 -27.57 -36.81 50.72
CA VAL A 12 -26.99 -36.78 49.38
C VAL A 12 -27.50 -35.52 48.69
N ASN A 13 -26.75 -34.43 48.77
CA ASN A 13 -27.13 -33.13 48.21
C ASN A 13 -26.86 -33.00 46.71
N ASN A 14 -26.40 -34.04 46.00
CA ASN A 14 -26.18 -33.98 44.56
C ASN A 14 -26.35 -35.34 43.88
N VAL A 15 -27.53 -35.55 43.29
CA VAL A 15 -27.86 -36.72 42.44
C VAL A 15 -26.95 -36.79 41.20
N HIS A 16 -26.42 -35.64 40.77
CA HIS A 16 -25.55 -35.52 39.59
C HIS A 16 -24.18 -36.23 39.77
N CYS A 17 -23.54 -36.12 40.95
CA CYS A 17 -22.27 -36.83 41.23
C CYS A 17 -22.44 -38.35 41.23
N LEU A 18 -23.61 -38.86 41.64
CA LEU A 18 -23.88 -40.30 41.65
C LEU A 18 -24.02 -40.84 40.22
N ILE A 19 -24.62 -40.06 39.30
CA ILE A 19 -24.82 -40.45 37.90
C ILE A 19 -23.50 -40.48 37.11
N VAL A 20 -22.62 -39.49 37.32
CA VAL A 20 -21.29 -39.43 36.66
C VAL A 20 -20.42 -40.62 37.06
N GLU A 21 -20.45 -40.99 38.35
CA GLU A 21 -19.59 -42.07 38.85
C GLU A 21 -20.14 -43.46 38.50
N ILE A 22 -21.46 -43.63 38.42
CA ILE A 22 -22.08 -44.85 37.84
C ILE A 22 -21.73 -44.97 36.35
N GLY A 23 -21.72 -43.87 35.59
CA GLY A 23 -21.32 -43.85 34.19
C GLY A 23 -19.86 -44.25 33.96
N ARG A 24 -18.94 -43.89 34.87
CA ARG A 24 -17.54 -44.33 34.83
C ARG A 24 -17.37 -45.82 35.14
N VAL A 25 -18.12 -46.35 36.10
CA VAL A 25 -18.09 -47.77 36.47
C VAL A 25 -18.63 -48.65 35.34
N LEU A 26 -19.66 -48.20 34.61
CA LEU A 26 -20.27 -48.96 33.50
C LEU A 26 -19.44 -48.98 32.20
N ARG A 27 -18.43 -48.11 32.05
CA ARG A 27 -17.55 -48.06 30.87
C ARG A 27 -16.34 -49.02 30.94
N ARG A 28 -16.19 -49.78 32.03
CA ARG A 28 -15.15 -50.81 32.20
C ARG A 28 -15.80 -52.17 32.50
N PRO A 29 -16.32 -52.87 31.47
CA PRO A 29 -17.07 -54.12 31.66
C PRO A 29 -16.21 -55.27 32.22
N ASP A 30 -14.89 -55.13 32.17
CA ASP A 30 -13.87 -56.06 32.66
C ASP A 30 -13.67 -56.06 34.19
N GLN A 31 -14.29 -55.13 34.92
CA GLN A 31 -14.19 -55.07 36.40
C GLN A 31 -15.45 -55.53 37.15
N ILE A 32 -16.47 -56.06 36.45
CA ILE A 32 -17.69 -56.59 37.09
C ILE A 32 -17.49 -58.07 37.42
N CYS A 33 -16.68 -58.35 38.46
CA CYS A 33 -16.63 -59.68 39.07
C CYS A 33 -17.44 -59.69 40.37
N PHE A 34 -18.49 -60.53 40.37
CA PHE A 34 -19.24 -61.06 41.52
C PHE A 34 -19.33 -60.19 42.78
N MET A 35 -20.44 -59.43 42.90
CA MET A 35 -20.98 -59.02 44.20
C MET A 35 -22.23 -59.85 44.51
N GLU A 36 -22.05 -60.98 45.19
CA GLU A 36 -23.15 -61.63 45.91
C GLU A 36 -23.37 -60.92 47.25
N SER A 37 -24.43 -60.11 47.29
CA SER A 37 -25.06 -59.56 48.50
C SER A 37 -24.20 -58.69 49.43
N ILE A 38 -24.25 -57.38 49.20
CA ILE A 38 -24.04 -56.39 50.26
C ILE A 38 -25.43 -56.07 50.84
N GLY A 39 -25.67 -56.45 52.10
CA GLY A 39 -26.68 -55.81 52.97
C GLY A 39 -28.16 -55.97 52.63
N GLY A 40 -28.62 -57.15 52.16
CA GLY A 40 -30.05 -57.47 52.11
C GLY A 40 -30.89 -56.76 51.03
N ILE A 41 -30.26 -56.00 50.13
CA ILE A 41 -30.94 -55.41 48.97
C ILE A 41 -31.02 -56.47 47.86
N LYS A 42 -32.20 -57.06 47.66
CA LYS A 42 -32.45 -58.03 46.57
C LYS A 42 -32.05 -57.40 45.22
N ILE A 43 -31.36 -58.15 44.36
CA ILE A 43 -30.90 -57.75 43.00
C ILE A 43 -32.01 -57.04 42.18
N HIS A 44 -33.28 -57.45 42.36
CA HIS A 44 -34.43 -56.82 41.72
C HIS A 44 -34.60 -55.32 42.09
N HIS A 45 -34.18 -54.89 43.28
CA HIS A 45 -34.21 -53.48 43.68
C HIS A 45 -33.06 -52.68 43.07
N VAL A 46 -31.87 -53.28 42.92
CA VAL A 46 -30.75 -52.65 42.20
C VAL A 46 -31.12 -52.46 40.73
N PHE A 47 -31.73 -53.46 40.10
CA PHE A 47 -32.23 -53.34 38.72
C PHE A 47 -33.32 -52.28 38.56
N LYS A 48 -34.25 -52.16 39.53
CA LYS A 48 -35.27 -51.10 39.53
C LYS A 48 -34.64 -49.72 39.73
N ILE A 49 -33.62 -49.59 40.58
CA ILE A 49 -32.88 -48.33 40.77
C ILE A 49 -32.09 -47.98 39.52
N ILE A 50 -31.44 -48.94 38.85
CA ILE A 50 -30.76 -48.72 37.58
C ILE A 50 -31.76 -48.34 36.48
N LEU A 51 -32.91 -49.01 36.37
CA LEU A 51 -33.98 -48.64 35.44
C LEU A 51 -34.57 -47.27 35.75
N LEU A 52 -34.72 -46.91 37.02
CA LEU A 52 -35.20 -45.59 37.43
C LEU A 52 -34.15 -44.51 37.12
N ILE A 53 -32.86 -44.79 37.36
CA ILE A 53 -31.74 -43.90 37.00
C ILE A 53 -31.62 -43.77 35.49
N LEU A 54 -31.77 -44.86 34.72
CA LEU A 54 -31.79 -44.85 33.26
C LEU A 54 -33.04 -44.16 32.71
N PHE A 55 -34.18 -44.26 33.38
CA PHE A 55 -35.42 -43.57 33.00
C PHE A 55 -35.31 -42.07 33.31
N PHE A 56 -34.79 -41.68 34.47
CA PHE A 56 -34.50 -40.28 34.78
C PHE A 56 -33.38 -39.72 33.90
N ALA A 57 -32.34 -40.50 33.59
CA ALA A 57 -31.30 -40.15 32.64
C ALA A 57 -31.90 -40.01 31.23
N ASN A 58 -32.82 -40.86 30.79
CA ASN A 58 -33.52 -40.70 29.50
C ASN A 58 -34.42 -39.45 29.48
N ILE A 59 -35.07 -39.11 30.61
CA ILE A 59 -35.88 -37.89 30.72
C ILE A 59 -35.00 -36.64 30.68
N THR A 60 -33.86 -36.61 31.38
CA THR A 60 -32.90 -35.50 31.27
C THR A 60 -32.14 -35.50 29.93
N MET A 61 -32.00 -36.65 29.25
CA MET A 61 -31.39 -36.74 27.91
C MET A 61 -32.37 -36.42 26.77
N ASN A 62 -33.68 -36.33 27.04
CA ASN A 62 -34.69 -35.83 26.09
C ASN A 62 -34.98 -34.34 26.27
N ALA A 63 -34.35 -33.67 27.24
CA ALA A 63 -34.41 -32.22 27.36
C ALA A 63 -33.50 -31.61 26.29
N SER A 64 -34.13 -31.11 25.24
CA SER A 64 -33.60 -30.28 24.16
C SER A 64 -32.63 -29.17 24.60
N ALA A 65 -32.90 -28.54 25.74
CA ALA A 65 -31.98 -27.60 26.40
C ALA A 65 -31.96 -27.84 27.91
N TYR A 66 -30.81 -27.70 28.55
CA TYR A 66 -30.70 -27.78 30.00
C TYR A 66 -29.71 -26.78 30.59
N VAL A 67 -30.00 -26.38 31.83
CA VAL A 67 -29.14 -25.50 32.62
C VAL A 67 -28.14 -26.36 33.39
N THR A 68 -26.86 -26.15 33.16
CA THR A 68 -25.81 -26.76 33.97
C THR A 68 -25.25 -25.76 34.95
N HIS A 69 -25.16 -26.18 36.20
CA HIS A 69 -24.21 -25.63 37.17
C HIS A 69 -23.01 -26.56 37.17
N SER A 70 -22.13 -26.43 36.18
CA SER A 70 -20.94 -27.29 36.11
C SER A 70 -19.85 -26.67 36.97
N PRO A 71 -19.40 -27.30 38.07
CA PRO A 71 -18.12 -26.94 38.67
C PRO A 71 -17.03 -27.31 37.66
N CYS A 72 -16.44 -26.32 37.00
CA CYS A 72 -15.33 -26.57 36.08
C CYS A 72 -14.13 -27.09 36.90
N SER A 73 -13.92 -28.41 36.90
CA SER A 73 -12.73 -29.05 37.43
C SER A 73 -11.55 -28.87 36.45
N TYR A 74 -11.13 -27.62 36.23
CA TYR A 74 -9.80 -27.34 35.68
C TYR A 74 -8.90 -26.99 36.87
N ASN A 75 -7.73 -27.64 36.97
CA ASN A 75 -6.81 -27.66 38.11
C ASN A 75 -6.16 -26.31 38.49
N SER A 76 -6.87 -25.18 38.38
CA SER A 76 -6.42 -23.90 38.94
C SER A 76 -6.90 -23.77 40.40
N VAL A 77 -5.97 -23.44 41.28
CA VAL A 77 -6.03 -23.45 42.76
C VAL A 77 -6.96 -22.35 43.33
N ASN A 78 -8.11 -22.07 42.74
CA ASN A 78 -9.04 -21.06 43.24
C ASN A 78 -10.48 -21.60 43.40
N PRO A 79 -10.93 -21.90 44.64
CA PRO A 79 -12.22 -22.54 44.92
C PRO A 79 -13.46 -21.63 44.78
N LEU A 80 -13.38 -20.53 44.01
CA LEU A 80 -14.51 -19.62 43.75
C LEU A 80 -15.21 -19.87 42.39
N ASN A 81 -14.78 -20.88 41.62
CA ASN A 81 -15.30 -21.18 40.26
C ASN A 81 -16.59 -22.04 40.22
N GLU A 82 -17.44 -22.03 41.24
CA GLU A 82 -18.56 -22.99 41.38
C GLU A 82 -19.94 -22.51 40.88
N GLN A 83 -20.07 -21.36 40.20
CA GLN A 83 -21.41 -20.86 39.79
C GLN A 83 -21.49 -20.26 38.37
N ASN A 84 -21.14 -21.03 37.35
CA ASN A 84 -21.40 -20.58 35.98
C ASN A 84 -22.83 -20.95 35.57
N ASN A 85 -23.69 -19.95 35.39
CA ASN A 85 -24.94 -20.10 34.66
C ASN A 85 -24.58 -20.44 33.20
N ARG A 86 -24.76 -21.69 32.79
CA ARG A 86 -24.56 -22.15 31.41
C ARG A 86 -25.81 -22.86 30.89
N ILE A 87 -26.28 -22.42 29.74
CA ILE A 87 -27.31 -23.07 28.94
C ILE A 87 -26.60 -23.90 27.86
N ILE A 88 -26.94 -25.18 27.76
CA ILE A 88 -26.47 -26.05 26.67
C ILE A 88 -27.69 -26.58 25.91
N ILE A 89 -27.71 -26.38 24.60
CA ILE A 89 -28.74 -26.90 23.68
C ILE A 89 -28.15 -28.08 22.93
N HIS A 90 -28.85 -29.22 22.91
CA HIS A 90 -28.37 -30.46 22.28
C HIS A 90 -29.30 -30.91 21.16
N LYS A 91 -28.73 -31.22 19.99
CA LYS A 91 -29.37 -32.04 18.93
C LYS A 91 -30.70 -31.52 18.36
N ASP A 92 -31.05 -30.27 18.60
CA ASP A 92 -32.22 -29.64 17.99
C ASP A 92 -31.85 -28.85 16.73
N GLN A 93 -32.61 -29.12 15.67
CA GLN A 93 -32.51 -28.36 14.44
C GLN A 93 -33.38 -27.11 14.54
N ASN A 94 -32.76 -25.94 14.33
CA ASN A 94 -33.42 -24.65 14.14
C ASN A 94 -34.14 -24.10 15.37
N VAL A 95 -33.39 -23.80 16.42
CA VAL A 95 -33.90 -23.15 17.64
C VAL A 95 -33.79 -21.62 17.55
N ASN A 96 -34.51 -20.92 18.41
CA ASN A 96 -34.52 -19.45 18.48
C ASN A 96 -34.72 -18.99 19.96
N LEU A 97 -34.69 -17.68 20.24
CA LEU A 97 -34.73 -17.17 21.62
C LEU A 97 -36.08 -17.47 22.31
N THR A 98 -37.19 -17.31 21.58
CA THR A 98 -38.54 -17.64 22.10
C THR A 98 -38.65 -19.12 22.47
N TRP A 99 -38.13 -20.01 21.62
CA TRP A 99 -38.08 -21.44 21.90
C TRP A 99 -37.25 -21.71 23.15
N LEU A 100 -36.08 -21.08 23.26
CA LEU A 100 -35.16 -21.31 24.36
C LEU A 100 -35.76 -20.90 25.70
N GLU A 101 -36.42 -19.74 25.75
CA GLU A 101 -37.14 -19.28 26.94
C GLU A 101 -38.17 -20.32 27.41
N GLY A 102 -38.96 -20.85 26.47
CA GLY A 102 -39.95 -21.90 26.74
C GLY A 102 -39.34 -23.21 27.25
N GLN A 103 -38.08 -23.52 26.89
CA GLN A 103 -37.38 -24.70 27.39
C GLN A 103 -36.81 -24.49 28.81
N ILE A 104 -36.14 -23.36 29.07
CA ILE A 104 -35.42 -23.17 30.33
C ILE A 104 -36.33 -22.71 31.47
N ASN A 105 -37.39 -21.94 31.15
CA ASN A 105 -38.33 -21.34 32.11
C ASN A 105 -37.63 -20.70 33.34
N ASN A 106 -36.55 -19.94 33.09
CA ASN A 106 -35.73 -19.32 34.13
C ASN A 106 -35.38 -17.86 33.78
N ALA A 107 -36.23 -16.95 34.24
CA ALA A 107 -36.11 -15.51 33.98
C ALA A 107 -34.80 -14.87 34.48
N SER A 108 -34.06 -15.51 35.41
CA SER A 108 -32.77 -14.98 35.88
C SER A 108 -31.62 -15.24 34.91
N MET A 109 -31.80 -16.16 33.96
CA MET A 109 -30.80 -16.55 32.95
C MET A 109 -31.15 -16.03 31.55
N LEU A 110 -32.42 -16.07 31.18
CA LEU A 110 -32.92 -15.48 29.95
C LEU A 110 -34.25 -14.78 30.26
N SER A 111 -34.33 -13.50 29.95
CA SER A 111 -35.58 -12.73 30.04
C SER A 111 -35.67 -11.78 28.87
N HIS A 112 -36.85 -11.22 28.64
CA HIS A 112 -37.05 -10.21 27.61
C HIS A 112 -38.10 -9.18 28.00
N SER A 113 -38.04 -8.03 27.35
CA SER A 113 -39.07 -6.99 27.37
C SER A 113 -39.34 -6.57 25.94
N GLY A 114 -40.46 -7.04 25.37
CA GLY A 114 -40.70 -6.92 23.93
C GLY A 114 -39.66 -7.70 23.13
N LYS A 115 -39.01 -7.05 22.16
CA LYS A 115 -37.92 -7.63 21.35
C LYS A 115 -36.52 -7.37 21.91
N THR A 116 -36.42 -6.89 23.14
CA THR A 116 -35.15 -6.71 23.84
C THR A 116 -34.92 -7.89 24.76
N TRP A 117 -33.88 -8.68 24.50
CA TRP A 117 -33.52 -9.88 25.23
C TRP A 117 -32.32 -9.66 26.14
N PHE A 118 -32.32 -10.33 27.28
CA PHE A 118 -31.26 -10.27 28.29
C PHE A 118 -30.80 -11.70 28.60
N LEU A 119 -29.59 -12.03 28.16
CA LEU A 119 -28.91 -13.30 28.41
C LEU A 119 -27.91 -13.13 29.55
N ASN A 120 -28.25 -13.64 30.73
CA ASN A 120 -27.41 -13.67 31.92
C ASN A 120 -26.79 -15.07 32.14
N SER A 121 -26.25 -15.64 31.07
CA SER A 121 -25.68 -16.97 31.01
C SER A 121 -24.78 -17.13 29.78
N SER A 122 -23.87 -18.11 29.79
CA SER A 122 -23.26 -18.58 28.54
C SER A 122 -24.23 -19.50 27.79
N LEU A 123 -24.26 -19.41 26.46
CA LEU A 123 -25.11 -20.24 25.62
C LEU A 123 -24.23 -21.08 24.68
N THR A 124 -24.24 -22.40 24.87
CA THR A 124 -23.51 -23.34 24.01
C THR A 124 -24.47 -24.19 23.19
N LEU A 125 -24.20 -24.33 21.89
CA LEU A 125 -24.88 -25.27 21.00
C LEU A 125 -24.00 -26.51 20.81
N ASP A 126 -24.50 -27.67 21.20
CA ASP A 126 -23.90 -28.99 20.93
C ASP A 126 -24.73 -29.69 19.86
N ASP A 127 -24.23 -29.70 18.62
CA ASP A 127 -24.94 -30.24 17.45
C ASP A 127 -26.34 -29.62 17.24
N ALA A 128 -26.49 -28.33 17.59
CA ALA A 128 -27.69 -27.55 17.40
C ALA A 128 -27.43 -26.32 16.52
N THR A 129 -28.48 -25.76 15.93
CA THR A 129 -28.41 -24.53 15.12
C THR A 129 -29.40 -23.52 15.65
N MET A 130 -28.93 -22.30 15.96
CA MET A 130 -29.79 -21.24 16.48
C MET A 130 -29.86 -20.03 15.54
N PHE A 131 -31.06 -19.48 15.38
CA PHE A 131 -31.32 -18.25 14.64
C PHE A 131 -31.63 -17.12 15.62
N ILE A 132 -30.97 -15.97 15.44
CA ILE A 132 -31.24 -14.75 16.19
C ILE A 132 -31.46 -13.64 15.16
N ASN A 133 -32.69 -13.15 15.05
CA ASN A 133 -33.02 -12.13 14.07
C ASN A 133 -34.12 -11.17 14.52
N SER A 134 -34.30 -10.10 13.74
CA SER A 134 -35.28 -9.03 13.97
C SER A 134 -36.74 -9.48 14.06
N SER A 135 -37.09 -10.71 13.68
CA SER A 135 -38.47 -11.20 13.87
C SER A 135 -38.86 -11.29 15.35
N GLU A 136 -37.90 -11.64 16.22
CA GLU A 136 -38.12 -11.80 17.66
C GLU A 136 -37.17 -11.00 18.56
N CYS A 137 -36.03 -10.56 18.02
CA CYS A 137 -34.99 -9.88 18.79
C CYS A 137 -34.44 -8.68 18.01
N ASP A 138 -34.69 -7.47 18.51
CA ASP A 138 -34.08 -6.24 17.99
C ASP A 138 -32.74 -5.98 18.71
N THR A 139 -32.67 -6.32 20.00
CA THR A 139 -31.46 -6.14 20.82
C THR A 139 -31.27 -7.30 21.77
N LEU A 140 -30.06 -7.87 21.79
CA LEU A 140 -29.62 -8.90 22.73
C LEU A 140 -28.52 -8.35 23.64
N TYR A 141 -28.81 -8.25 24.92
CA TYR A 141 -27.82 -7.97 25.95
C TYR A 141 -27.21 -9.27 26.47
N ILE A 142 -25.88 -9.38 26.43
CA ILE A 142 -25.13 -10.50 26.97
C ILE A 142 -24.41 -10.03 28.23
N SER A 143 -24.76 -10.61 29.38
CA SER A 143 -24.18 -10.23 30.66
C SER A 143 -22.68 -10.53 30.71
N ASN A 144 -21.89 -9.57 31.18
CA ASN A 144 -20.46 -9.74 31.41
C ASN A 144 -20.10 -10.30 32.80
N MET A 145 -21.08 -10.47 33.69
CA MET A 145 -20.90 -10.98 35.04
C MET A 145 -22.01 -11.94 35.43
N ILE A 146 -21.65 -12.96 36.19
CA ILE A 146 -22.63 -13.81 36.89
C ILE A 146 -22.30 -13.73 38.37
N ASN A 147 -23.26 -13.26 39.18
CA ASN A 147 -23.14 -13.15 40.63
C ASN A 147 -21.89 -12.35 41.11
N GLY A 148 -21.52 -11.29 40.39
CA GLY A 148 -20.38 -10.43 40.74
C GLY A 148 -19.00 -11.03 40.46
N THR A 149 -18.92 -12.14 39.69
CA THR A 149 -17.66 -12.73 39.23
C THR A 149 -17.51 -12.55 37.72
N HIS A 150 -16.33 -12.13 37.28
CA HIS A 150 -15.97 -11.87 35.88
C HIS A 150 -15.56 -13.18 35.19
N TYR A 151 -16.09 -13.43 33.99
CA TYR A 151 -15.74 -14.61 33.20
C TYR A 151 -15.42 -14.20 31.76
N GLY A 152 -14.15 -14.14 31.38
CA GLY A 152 -13.72 -13.66 30.05
C GLY A 152 -13.98 -14.60 28.86
N THR A 153 -14.83 -15.62 28.98
CA THR A 153 -15.12 -16.60 27.89
C THR A 153 -16.60 -17.02 27.83
N MET A 154 -17.51 -16.24 28.39
CA MET A 154 -18.93 -16.59 28.49
C MET A 154 -19.78 -15.84 27.45
N GLY A 155 -20.02 -16.47 26.31
CA GLY A 155 -20.90 -15.91 25.28
C GLY A 155 -21.73 -16.94 24.55
N LEU A 156 -22.07 -16.61 23.30
CA LEU A 156 -22.64 -17.55 22.35
C LEU A 156 -21.49 -18.40 21.79
N VAL A 157 -21.58 -19.73 21.89
CA VAL A 157 -20.60 -20.69 21.37
C VAL A 157 -21.30 -21.79 20.59
N GLY A 158 -21.00 -21.94 19.30
CA GLY A 158 -21.61 -22.94 18.42
C GLY A 158 -22.19 -22.35 17.13
N LYS A 159 -23.09 -23.08 16.48
CA LYS A 159 -23.62 -22.71 15.16
C LYS A 159 -24.76 -21.69 15.20
N PHE A 160 -24.44 -20.40 15.09
CA PHE A 160 -25.41 -19.29 15.13
C PHE A 160 -25.60 -18.62 13.77
N TYR A 161 -26.85 -18.29 13.45
CA TYR A 161 -27.22 -17.43 12.32
C TYR A 161 -27.82 -16.13 12.87
N VAL A 162 -27.03 -15.07 12.87
CA VAL A 162 -27.37 -13.78 13.45
C VAL A 162 -27.58 -12.76 12.32
N ALA A 163 -28.76 -12.13 12.29
CA ALA A 163 -29.10 -11.16 11.25
C ALA A 163 -30.02 -10.05 11.77
N ASP A 164 -29.78 -8.80 11.38
CA ASP A 164 -30.67 -7.66 11.67
C ASP A 164 -30.83 -7.39 13.18
N VAL A 165 -29.79 -7.60 13.98
CA VAL A 165 -29.85 -7.43 15.45
C VAL A 165 -28.74 -6.54 16.00
N THR A 166 -29.00 -5.93 17.15
CA THR A 166 -27.96 -5.30 17.96
C THR A 166 -27.56 -6.21 19.11
N ILE A 167 -26.27 -6.57 19.23
CA ILE A 167 -25.74 -7.34 20.36
C ILE A 167 -24.87 -6.43 21.21
N LYS A 168 -25.18 -6.35 22.50
CA LYS A 168 -24.44 -5.51 23.46
C LYS A 168 -23.93 -6.33 24.63
N SER A 169 -22.75 -6.00 25.14
CA SER A 169 -22.39 -6.45 26.48
C SER A 169 -23.19 -5.68 27.54
N TRP A 170 -23.38 -6.30 28.72
CA TRP A 170 -24.18 -5.74 29.79
C TRP A 170 -23.58 -6.03 31.17
N ASN A 171 -23.43 -4.99 32.00
CA ASN A 171 -22.97 -5.11 33.37
C ASN A 171 -24.08 -5.48 34.37
N TYR A 172 -24.24 -6.77 34.68
CA TYR A 172 -25.26 -7.27 35.62
C TYR A 172 -24.84 -7.11 37.10
N THR A 173 -24.67 -5.87 37.61
CA THR A 173 -24.32 -5.66 39.04
C THR A 173 -25.38 -4.99 39.91
N SER A 174 -26.15 -3.99 39.47
CA SER A 174 -27.02 -3.29 40.45
C SER A 174 -28.05 -2.27 39.94
N SER A 175 -28.41 -2.19 38.65
CA SER A 175 -29.58 -1.39 38.25
C SER A 175 -30.20 -1.92 36.95
N SER A 176 -31.50 -1.72 36.79
CA SER A 176 -32.33 -2.21 35.66
C SER A 176 -32.02 -1.55 34.31
N VAL A 177 -30.87 -0.87 34.17
CA VAL A 177 -30.48 -0.14 32.97
C VAL A 177 -29.09 -0.60 32.53
N PRO A 178 -28.91 -1.09 31.30
CA PRO A 178 -27.61 -1.45 30.76
C PRO A 178 -26.69 -0.23 30.66
N ASP A 179 -25.66 -0.19 31.50
CA ASP A 179 -24.58 0.79 31.38
C ASP A 179 -23.41 0.14 30.64
N CYS A 180 -23.19 0.55 29.39
CA CYS A 180 -22.15 0.02 28.53
C CYS A 180 -20.83 0.82 28.61
N LEU A 181 -20.75 1.88 29.44
CA LEU A 181 -19.72 2.90 29.32
C LEU A 181 -19.25 3.44 30.68
N SER A 182 -18.48 2.64 31.44
CA SER A 182 -17.52 3.26 32.36
C SER A 182 -16.15 3.32 31.68
N THR A 183 -15.62 4.52 31.52
CA THR A 183 -14.33 4.82 30.88
C THR A 183 -13.13 4.22 31.62
N ASP A 184 -13.36 3.66 32.81
CA ASP A 184 -12.35 3.09 33.71
C ASP A 184 -12.37 1.55 33.74
N PHE A 185 -13.09 0.88 32.82
CA PHE A 185 -13.20 -0.58 32.85
C PHE A 185 -11.86 -1.28 32.58
N VAL A 186 -11.36 -1.91 33.63
CA VAL A 186 -10.22 -2.82 33.63
C VAL A 186 -10.54 -4.00 32.70
N HIS A 187 -9.51 -4.44 32.00
CA HIS A 187 -9.46 -5.30 30.80
C HIS A 187 -10.08 -6.72 30.89
N THR A 188 -10.86 -7.05 31.91
CA THR A 188 -11.34 -8.41 32.21
C THR A 188 -12.85 -8.61 32.07
N ASP A 189 -13.58 -7.52 31.78
CA ASP A 189 -15.02 -7.45 32.09
C ASP A 189 -15.90 -7.42 30.83
N GLN A 190 -15.42 -7.96 29.71
CA GLN A 190 -16.19 -8.00 28.47
C GLN A 190 -16.34 -9.45 27.98
N GLN A 191 -17.37 -9.72 27.15
CA GLN A 191 -17.67 -11.07 26.66
C GLN A 191 -17.30 -11.29 25.20
N ASP A 192 -16.83 -12.51 24.91
CA ASP A 192 -16.56 -13.00 23.56
C ASP A 192 -17.87 -13.46 22.88
N LEU A 193 -18.08 -13.10 21.61
CA LEU A 193 -19.07 -13.73 20.74
C LEU A 193 -18.35 -14.74 19.84
N ILE A 194 -18.60 -16.04 20.00
CA ILE A 194 -17.91 -17.11 19.26
C ILE A 194 -18.91 -17.90 18.40
N ILE A 195 -18.92 -17.65 17.11
CA ILE A 195 -19.78 -18.38 16.17
C ILE A 195 -18.93 -19.49 15.52
N ASP A 196 -19.18 -20.73 15.93
CA ASP A 196 -18.50 -21.94 15.46
C ASP A 196 -19.38 -22.63 14.40
N GLY A 197 -19.23 -22.18 13.15
CA GLY A 197 -20.19 -22.39 12.06
C GLY A 197 -21.36 -21.38 12.07
N GLY A 198 -21.92 -21.04 10.89
CA GLY A 198 -23.06 -20.12 10.78
C GLY A 198 -22.73 -18.81 10.06
N SER A 199 -23.43 -17.71 10.41
CA SER A 199 -23.24 -16.40 9.76
C SER A 199 -23.61 -15.22 10.67
N LEU A 200 -23.02 -14.05 10.42
CA LEU A 200 -23.34 -12.79 11.09
C LEU A 200 -23.51 -11.68 10.05
N ASN A 201 -24.69 -11.08 9.96
CA ASN A 201 -25.03 -10.10 8.91
C ASN A 201 -25.89 -8.95 9.43
N ASN A 202 -25.79 -7.77 8.83
CA ASN A 202 -26.61 -6.58 9.10
C ASN A 202 -26.83 -6.32 10.60
N SER A 203 -25.76 -6.36 11.37
CA SER A 203 -25.84 -6.36 12.83
C SER A 203 -24.89 -5.34 13.44
N THR A 204 -25.31 -4.78 14.59
CA THR A 204 -24.49 -3.86 15.38
C THR A 204 -23.98 -4.56 16.63
N LEU A 205 -22.68 -4.43 16.91
CA LEU A 205 -21.98 -5.09 18.01
C LEU A 205 -21.34 -4.02 18.90
N GLU A 206 -21.74 -3.96 20.18
CA GLU A 206 -21.29 -2.89 21.08
C GLU A 206 -20.76 -3.41 22.41
N GLY A 207 -19.62 -2.88 22.86
CA GLY A 207 -19.07 -3.21 24.18
C GLY A 207 -18.55 -4.64 24.31
N LEU A 208 -18.38 -5.37 23.20
CA LEU A 208 -17.95 -6.77 23.23
C LEU A 208 -16.45 -6.89 23.44
N HIS A 209 -16.01 -7.98 24.06
CA HIS A 209 -14.58 -8.24 24.24
C HIS A 209 -13.91 -8.52 22.91
N ARG A 210 -14.58 -9.30 22.07
CA ARG A 210 -14.14 -9.71 20.74
C ARG A 210 -15.26 -10.50 20.09
N VAL A 211 -15.30 -10.47 18.76
CA VAL A 211 -16.14 -11.35 17.96
C VAL A 211 -15.24 -12.32 17.21
N THR A 212 -15.50 -13.60 17.29
CA THR A 212 -14.74 -14.66 16.62
C THR A 212 -15.70 -15.52 15.81
N LEU A 213 -15.46 -15.65 14.51
CA LEU A 213 -16.03 -16.73 13.71
C LEU A 213 -14.98 -17.83 13.60
N ASN A 214 -15.34 -19.05 13.97
CA ASN A 214 -14.47 -20.20 13.93
C ASN A 214 -15.02 -21.26 12.96
N SER A 215 -14.15 -21.83 12.14
CA SER A 215 -14.50 -22.92 11.20
C SER A 215 -15.69 -22.58 10.29
N VAL A 216 -15.93 -21.30 10.00
CA VAL A 216 -17.01 -20.85 9.14
C VAL A 216 -16.56 -20.95 7.68
N SER A 217 -17.44 -21.45 6.82
CA SER A 217 -17.16 -21.56 5.40
C SER A 217 -18.34 -21.18 4.52
N ASP A 218 -18.04 -20.81 3.27
CA ASP A 218 -19.02 -20.58 2.20
C ASP A 218 -20.11 -19.56 2.58
N THR A 219 -19.71 -18.45 3.21
CA THR A 219 -20.66 -17.43 3.64
C THR A 219 -20.15 -16.02 3.37
N ARG A 220 -21.10 -15.10 3.35
CA ARG A 220 -20.87 -13.66 3.38
C ARG A 220 -21.15 -13.12 4.77
N ILE A 221 -20.33 -12.16 5.19
CA ILE A 221 -20.43 -11.39 6.42
C ILE A 221 -20.51 -9.95 5.96
N GLN A 222 -21.68 -9.32 6.09
CA GLN A 222 -21.90 -8.01 5.50
C GLN A 222 -22.65 -7.03 6.39
N HIS A 223 -22.40 -5.74 6.15
CA HIS A 223 -23.06 -4.61 6.81
C HIS A 223 -22.95 -4.72 8.33
N LEU A 224 -21.74 -4.95 8.84
CA LEU A 224 -21.50 -5.06 10.28
C LEU A 224 -20.93 -3.77 10.82
N ARG A 225 -21.49 -3.33 11.94
CA ARG A 225 -20.93 -2.22 12.71
C ARG A 225 -20.50 -2.70 14.08
N MET A 226 -19.25 -2.50 14.43
CA MET A 226 -18.72 -2.83 15.75
C MET A 226 -18.14 -1.58 16.39
N ASN A 227 -18.63 -1.21 17.58
CA ASN A 227 -18.20 0.00 18.27
C ASN A 227 -17.84 -0.25 19.73
N ASN A 228 -17.00 0.61 20.31
CA ASN A 228 -16.72 0.70 21.75
C ASN A 228 -16.35 -0.65 22.38
N SER A 229 -15.59 -1.47 21.65
CA SER A 229 -15.31 -2.87 22.02
C SER A 229 -13.85 -3.04 22.43
N TYR A 230 -13.54 -4.01 23.29
CA TYR A 230 -12.15 -4.20 23.72
C TYR A 230 -11.29 -4.81 22.62
N GLY A 231 -11.83 -5.67 21.78
CA GLY A 231 -11.11 -6.43 20.77
C GLY A 231 -11.91 -6.53 19.47
N GLY A 232 -11.21 -6.81 18.37
CA GLY A 232 -11.77 -6.80 17.03
C GLY A 232 -12.62 -8.00 16.62
N PHE A 233 -12.73 -8.15 15.31
CA PHE A 233 -13.49 -9.19 14.63
C PHE A 233 -12.54 -10.22 14.00
N ILE A 234 -12.54 -11.45 14.50
CA ILE A 234 -11.53 -12.47 14.15
C ILE A 234 -12.16 -13.61 13.36
N LEU A 235 -11.45 -14.10 12.34
CA LEU A 235 -11.85 -15.23 11.50
C LEU A 235 -10.84 -16.37 11.64
N VAL A 236 -11.15 -17.40 12.44
CA VAL A 236 -10.24 -18.52 12.72
C VAL A 236 -10.64 -19.74 11.90
N ALA A 237 -9.68 -20.34 11.20
CA ALA A 237 -9.88 -21.56 10.41
C ALA A 237 -11.08 -21.48 9.44
N CYS A 238 -11.37 -20.28 8.93
CA CYS A 238 -12.47 -20.07 8.00
C CYS A 238 -12.01 -20.35 6.56
N SER A 239 -12.94 -20.50 5.62
CA SER A 239 -12.61 -20.64 4.20
C SER A 239 -13.74 -20.13 3.31
N ASN A 240 -13.43 -19.56 2.15
CA ASN A 240 -14.44 -19.02 1.24
C ASN A 240 -15.39 -18.01 1.90
N ILE A 241 -14.80 -17.08 2.66
CA ILE A 241 -15.52 -15.98 3.31
C ILE A 241 -15.40 -14.71 2.48
N ILE A 242 -16.52 -14.01 2.34
CA ILE A 242 -16.59 -12.64 1.86
C ILE A 242 -16.97 -11.73 3.04
N ALA A 243 -16.05 -10.84 3.44
CA ALA A 243 -16.29 -9.79 4.42
C ALA A 243 -16.54 -8.46 3.70
N ASP A 244 -17.70 -7.84 3.88
CA ASP A 244 -18.11 -6.68 3.06
C ASP A 244 -18.82 -5.61 3.90
N ASP A 245 -18.50 -4.34 3.69
CA ASP A 245 -19.08 -3.21 4.45
C ASP A 245 -18.99 -3.44 5.98
N LEU A 246 -17.74 -3.49 6.45
CA LEU A 246 -17.45 -3.64 7.88
C LEU A 246 -16.96 -2.31 8.44
N ILE A 247 -17.70 -1.77 9.41
CA ILE A 247 -17.37 -0.52 10.11
C ILE A 247 -16.98 -0.85 11.54
N MET A 248 -15.74 -0.52 11.90
CA MET A 248 -15.17 -0.77 13.21
C MET A 248 -14.64 0.53 13.80
N ASP A 249 -15.26 1.02 14.87
CA ASP A 249 -14.89 2.27 15.54
C ASP A 249 -14.64 2.13 17.05
N ASN A 250 -13.68 2.90 17.59
CA ASN A 250 -13.39 3.04 19.02
C ASN A 250 -13.06 1.72 19.75
N PHE A 251 -11.90 1.13 19.45
CA PHE A 251 -11.46 -0.12 20.11
C PHE A 251 -10.35 0.10 21.11
N TYR A 252 -10.34 -0.69 22.18
CA TYR A 252 -9.30 -0.59 23.23
C TYR A 252 -8.04 -1.43 22.95
N LYS A 253 -8.14 -2.54 22.21
CA LYS A 253 -7.03 -3.44 21.89
C LYS A 253 -7.31 -4.16 20.58
N ALA A 254 -6.25 -4.55 19.87
CA ALA A 254 -6.25 -5.21 18.55
C ALA A 254 -7.64 -5.38 17.91
N GLY A 255 -8.06 -4.35 17.19
CA GLY A 255 -9.19 -4.35 16.29
C GLY A 255 -8.84 -5.02 14.97
N GLY A 256 -8.13 -6.16 14.99
CA GLY A 256 -7.78 -6.87 13.77
C GLY A 256 -9.07 -7.29 13.07
N VAL A 257 -9.44 -6.60 11.99
CA VAL A 257 -10.41 -7.15 11.02
C VAL A 257 -9.72 -8.37 10.44
N ALA A 258 -10.05 -9.53 11.01
CA ALA A 258 -9.68 -10.86 10.62
C ALA A 258 -8.20 -11.24 10.82
N ARG A 259 -7.81 -11.83 11.97
CA ARG A 259 -6.68 -12.80 11.94
C ARG A 259 -7.10 -14.03 11.13
N ALA A 260 -7.16 -13.86 9.81
CA ALA A 260 -7.81 -14.75 8.87
C ALA A 260 -6.85 -15.82 8.38
N PHE A 261 -7.24 -17.05 8.64
CA PHE A 261 -6.93 -18.15 7.75
C PHE A 261 -7.96 -18.10 6.61
N GLN A 262 -7.52 -17.85 5.37
CA GLN A 262 -8.28 -18.03 4.13
C GLN A 262 -9.61 -17.24 3.96
N VAL A 263 -9.62 -15.94 4.26
CA VAL A 263 -10.65 -15.05 3.69
C VAL A 263 -10.41 -14.94 2.19
N THR A 264 -11.40 -15.30 1.38
CA THR A 264 -11.26 -15.24 -0.09
C THR A 264 -11.40 -13.80 -0.59
N GLY A 265 -12.22 -12.98 0.08
CA GLY A 265 -12.45 -11.58 -0.29
C GLY A 265 -12.82 -10.70 0.91
N GLY A 266 -12.22 -9.52 1.02
CA GLY A 266 -12.67 -8.42 1.88
C GLY A 266 -12.91 -7.15 1.07
N HIS A 267 -14.00 -6.43 1.31
CA HIS A 267 -14.36 -5.23 0.55
C HIS A 267 -15.00 -4.18 1.48
N ASP A 268 -14.75 -2.89 1.22
CA ASP A 268 -15.32 -1.75 1.96
C ASP A 268 -15.15 -1.89 3.49
N ILE A 269 -13.89 -1.96 3.95
CA ILE A 269 -13.57 -2.12 5.37
C ILE A 269 -13.09 -0.79 5.93
N HIS A 270 -13.78 -0.29 6.95
CA HIS A 270 -13.45 0.94 7.66
C HIS A 270 -13.08 0.64 9.11
N VAL A 271 -11.85 0.97 9.50
CA VAL A 271 -11.37 0.89 10.89
C VAL A 271 -10.92 2.27 11.38
N SER A 272 -11.45 2.73 12.51
CA SER A 272 -11.10 4.04 13.09
C SER A 272 -10.94 4.01 14.61
N ASN A 273 -10.13 4.93 15.13
CA ASN A 273 -10.00 5.24 16.55
C ASN A 273 -9.62 3.99 17.39
N LEU A 274 -8.61 3.24 16.93
CA LEU A 274 -8.04 2.16 17.72
C LEU A 274 -7.14 2.80 18.78
N SER A 275 -7.51 2.69 20.04
CA SER A 275 -6.77 3.32 21.14
C SER A 275 -5.28 2.99 21.10
N GLY A 276 -4.43 3.93 21.52
CA GLY A 276 -2.96 3.86 21.48
C GLY A 276 -2.31 2.80 22.38
N ASN A 277 -3.02 1.72 22.73
CA ASN A 277 -2.35 0.54 23.27
C ASN A 277 -1.55 -0.10 22.15
N ILE A 278 -0.23 -0.02 22.29
CA ILE A 278 0.76 -0.33 21.26
C ILE A 278 0.49 -1.64 20.51
N SER A 279 -0.16 -2.67 21.07
CA SER A 279 -0.44 -4.00 20.48
C SER A 279 -1.52 -4.12 19.38
N ALA A 280 -2.15 -3.02 18.93
CA ALA A 280 -3.39 -3.08 18.16
C ALA A 280 -3.28 -2.71 16.67
N GLY A 281 -3.13 -3.70 15.79
CA GLY A 281 -3.24 -3.50 14.33
C GLY A 281 -4.66 -3.18 13.86
N GLY A 282 -4.78 -2.49 12.72
CA GLY A 282 -6.02 -2.22 12.01
C GLY A 282 -6.56 -3.45 11.27
N VAL A 283 -6.17 -3.65 10.01
CA VAL A 283 -6.56 -4.85 9.26
C VAL A 283 -5.36 -5.78 9.13
N VAL A 284 -5.46 -6.99 9.67
CA VAL A 284 -4.33 -7.93 9.75
C VAL A 284 -4.61 -9.14 8.88
N PHE A 285 -3.61 -9.69 8.20
CA PHE A 285 -3.70 -10.93 7.43
C PHE A 285 -2.65 -11.88 7.95
N GLN A 286 -3.02 -12.70 8.92
CA GLN A 286 -2.08 -13.63 9.52
C GLN A 286 -2.24 -15.02 8.91
N ALA A 287 -1.21 -15.49 8.19
CA ALA A 287 -1.20 -16.78 7.50
C ALA A 287 -2.39 -16.95 6.52
N ALA A 288 -2.73 -15.87 5.81
CA ALA A 288 -3.78 -15.85 4.81
C ALA A 288 -3.28 -16.38 3.45
N ASP A 289 -4.02 -17.29 2.83
CA ASP A 289 -3.70 -17.84 1.52
C ASP A 289 -4.84 -17.59 0.52
N ASN A 290 -4.50 -17.21 -0.72
CA ASN A 290 -5.46 -16.97 -1.81
C ASN A 290 -6.51 -15.91 -1.44
N CYS A 291 -6.06 -14.79 -0.87
CA CYS A 291 -6.92 -13.76 -0.32
C CYS A 291 -6.90 -12.48 -1.15
N THR A 292 -8.03 -11.80 -1.27
CA THR A 292 -8.10 -10.46 -1.87
C THR A 292 -8.75 -9.51 -0.89
N MET A 293 -8.22 -8.30 -0.73
CA MET A 293 -8.98 -7.21 -0.15
C MET A 293 -8.88 -5.93 -0.96
N GLU A 294 -9.96 -5.17 -0.94
CA GLU A 294 -10.12 -3.96 -1.72
C GLU A 294 -10.90 -2.91 -0.92
N ASN A 295 -10.61 -1.63 -1.14
CA ASN A 295 -11.33 -0.49 -0.56
C ASN A 295 -11.26 -0.50 0.98
N ILE A 296 -10.04 -0.36 1.51
CA ILE A 296 -9.79 -0.36 2.95
C ILE A 296 -9.43 1.07 3.39
N TYR A 297 -10.07 1.53 4.46
CA TYR A 297 -9.72 2.76 5.15
C TYR A 297 -9.38 2.48 6.61
N VAL A 298 -8.20 2.92 7.04
CA VAL A 298 -7.75 2.83 8.43
C VAL A 298 -7.30 4.21 8.91
N ASN A 299 -7.82 4.67 10.05
CA ASN A 299 -7.36 5.88 10.72
C ASN A 299 -7.08 5.63 12.20
N GLU A 300 -5.98 6.15 12.72
CA GLU A 300 -5.62 6.08 14.14
C GLU A 300 -5.53 4.62 14.62
N ALA A 301 -4.66 3.83 13.97
CA ALA A 301 -4.41 2.45 14.35
C ALA A 301 -3.36 2.36 15.48
N GLY A 302 -3.65 1.64 16.57
CA GLY A 302 -2.80 1.60 17.78
C GLY A 302 -1.42 0.94 17.63
N TRP A 303 -1.20 0.10 16.60
CA TRP A 303 0.10 -0.39 16.12
C TRP A 303 0.23 -0.05 14.63
N MET A 304 -0.16 -0.98 13.74
CA MET A 304 -0.06 -0.81 12.30
C MET A 304 -1.42 -0.61 11.65
N GLY A 305 -1.47 0.12 10.53
CA GLY A 305 -2.71 0.28 9.78
C GLY A 305 -3.17 -1.02 9.14
N ILE A 306 -2.31 -1.62 8.31
CA ILE A 306 -2.55 -2.91 7.65
C ILE A 306 -1.34 -3.82 7.83
N GLU A 307 -1.56 -5.13 7.97
CA GLU A 307 -0.49 -6.11 8.13
C GLU A 307 -0.72 -7.35 7.25
N VAL A 308 0.31 -7.85 6.58
CA VAL A 308 0.36 -9.21 6.04
C VAL A 308 1.47 -9.98 6.73
N ASP A 309 1.11 -10.90 7.62
CA ASP A 309 2.03 -11.65 8.49
C ASP A 309 1.83 -13.17 8.39
N GLY A 310 2.69 -13.95 9.05
CA GLY A 310 2.55 -15.39 9.23
C GLY A 310 2.83 -16.20 7.97
N GLY A 311 3.37 -15.56 6.93
CA GLY A 311 3.60 -16.16 5.63
C GLY A 311 2.37 -16.23 4.74
N GLY A 312 1.58 -15.16 4.71
CA GLY A 312 0.49 -15.04 3.75
C GLY A 312 0.99 -15.24 2.32
N ASN A 313 0.24 -15.98 1.51
CA ASN A 313 0.67 -16.40 0.19
C ASN A 313 -0.43 -16.23 -0.87
N ASN A 314 -0.05 -15.71 -2.04
CA ASN A 314 -0.96 -15.48 -3.17
C ASN A 314 -2.12 -14.56 -2.76
N CYS A 315 -1.80 -13.41 -2.19
CA CYS A 315 -2.78 -12.44 -1.76
C CYS A 315 -2.70 -11.15 -2.56
N SER A 316 -3.81 -10.40 -2.62
CA SER A 316 -3.84 -9.07 -3.20
C SER A 316 -4.54 -8.05 -2.31
N ILE A 317 -4.01 -6.83 -2.27
CA ILE A 317 -4.51 -5.71 -1.48
C ILE A 317 -4.61 -4.48 -2.38
N LYS A 318 -5.79 -3.89 -2.47
CA LYS A 318 -6.09 -2.82 -3.43
C LYS A 318 -6.82 -1.64 -2.80
N ASN A 319 -6.60 -0.43 -3.31
CA ASN A 319 -7.36 0.77 -2.98
C ASN A 319 -7.41 1.01 -1.47
N VAL A 320 -6.25 1.31 -0.89
CA VAL A 320 -6.08 1.42 0.56
C VAL A 320 -5.70 2.84 0.95
N ILE A 321 -6.30 3.34 2.03
CA ILE A 321 -5.88 4.57 2.69
C ILE A 321 -5.61 4.26 4.17
N VAL A 322 -4.41 4.56 4.64
CA VAL A 322 -4.02 4.50 6.05
C VAL A 322 -3.60 5.89 6.52
N LYS A 323 -4.10 6.32 7.68
CA LYS A 323 -3.73 7.60 8.29
C LYS A 323 -3.40 7.41 9.77
N ASN A 324 -2.40 8.14 10.27
CA ASN A 324 -2.10 8.28 11.69
C ASN A 324 -1.90 6.92 12.40
N ALA A 325 -1.15 6.00 11.80
CA ALA A 325 -0.81 4.75 12.49
C ALA A 325 0.22 5.02 13.59
N PHE A 326 0.00 4.53 14.82
CA PHE A 326 0.90 4.72 15.98
C PHE A 326 2.19 3.87 15.91
N HIS A 327 2.40 3.15 14.82
CA HIS A 327 3.67 2.50 14.47
C HIS A 327 3.86 2.59 12.96
N ASN A 328 3.54 1.53 12.21
CA ASN A 328 3.73 1.53 10.75
C ASN A 328 2.40 1.64 10.01
N GLY A 329 2.37 2.28 8.85
CA GLY A 329 1.15 2.31 8.06
C GLY A 329 0.78 0.94 7.47
N MET A 330 1.75 0.28 6.85
CA MET A 330 1.60 -1.06 6.27
C MET A 330 2.78 -1.97 6.62
N ASP A 331 2.48 -3.12 7.20
CA ASP A 331 3.44 -4.17 7.56
C ASP A 331 3.34 -5.37 6.60
N ILE A 332 4.47 -5.83 6.08
CA ILE A 332 4.57 -7.04 5.26
C ILE A 332 5.67 -7.94 5.85
N HIS A 333 5.26 -9.00 6.55
CA HIS A 333 6.12 -9.89 7.33
C HIS A 333 6.08 -11.32 6.78
N GLY A 334 7.13 -11.67 6.02
CA GLY A 334 7.32 -13.00 5.45
C GLY A 334 6.29 -13.42 4.40
N ALA A 335 5.58 -12.46 3.79
CA ALA A 335 4.54 -12.70 2.80
C ALA A 335 5.13 -13.12 1.44
N SER A 336 4.32 -13.80 0.62
CA SER A 336 4.77 -14.28 -0.67
C SER A 336 3.71 -14.20 -1.76
N ASN A 337 4.15 -14.01 -3.01
CA ASN A 337 3.23 -13.83 -4.14
C ASN A 337 2.17 -12.76 -3.83
N LEU A 338 2.60 -11.64 -3.23
CA LEU A 338 1.73 -10.57 -2.76
C LEU A 338 1.66 -9.48 -3.83
N TYR A 339 0.44 -9.04 -4.15
CA TYR A 339 0.17 -7.94 -5.06
C TYR A 339 -0.52 -6.78 -4.33
N VAL A 340 0.15 -5.62 -4.23
CA VAL A 340 -0.35 -4.41 -3.58
C VAL A 340 -0.60 -3.34 -4.65
N GLU A 341 -1.77 -2.72 -4.66
CA GLU A 341 -2.16 -1.74 -5.67
C GLU A 341 -2.90 -0.53 -5.09
N ASN A 342 -2.54 0.68 -5.53
CA ASN A 342 -3.23 1.93 -5.20
C ASN A 342 -3.39 2.15 -3.68
N VAL A 343 -2.26 2.28 -2.99
CA VAL A 343 -2.19 2.44 -1.54
C VAL A 343 -1.62 3.79 -1.18
N SER A 344 -2.27 4.50 -0.26
CA SER A 344 -1.80 5.78 0.28
C SER A 344 -1.67 5.70 1.79
N VAL A 345 -0.51 6.07 2.32
CA VAL A 345 -0.22 6.05 3.76
C VAL A 345 0.24 7.44 4.20
N TYR A 346 -0.34 7.94 5.28
CA TYR A 346 -0.05 9.27 5.82
C TYR A 346 0.28 9.19 7.31
N ASP A 347 1.30 9.95 7.72
CA ASP A 347 1.54 10.37 9.10
C ASP A 347 1.68 9.19 10.08
N SER A 348 2.35 8.10 9.66
CA SER A 348 2.68 6.99 10.56
C SER A 348 3.75 7.41 11.59
N GLU A 349 3.69 6.90 12.82
CA GLU A 349 4.66 7.25 13.87
C GLU A 349 6.07 6.69 13.62
N SER A 350 6.15 5.59 12.90
CA SER A 350 7.38 4.96 12.39
C SER A 350 7.32 4.94 10.87
N ASN A 351 7.42 3.78 10.21
CA ASN A 351 7.50 3.72 8.75
C ASN A 351 6.12 3.72 8.11
N ASN A 352 5.95 4.41 6.99
CA ASN A 352 4.71 4.33 6.23
C ASN A 352 4.50 2.93 5.66
N CYS A 353 5.57 2.23 5.27
CA CYS A 353 5.53 0.81 4.97
C CYS A 353 6.81 0.12 5.41
N ILE A 354 6.70 -1.07 5.99
CA ILE A 354 7.82 -1.96 6.25
C ILE A 354 7.60 -3.33 5.62
N LEU A 355 8.67 -3.88 5.05
CA LEU A 355 8.71 -5.21 4.46
C LEU A 355 9.89 -5.97 5.07
N THR A 356 9.61 -7.04 5.81
CA THR A 356 10.62 -7.90 6.45
C THR A 356 10.31 -9.39 6.28
N CYS A 357 11.16 -10.26 6.80
CA CYS A 357 10.79 -11.65 7.07
C CYS A 357 9.78 -11.75 8.23
N SER A 358 9.09 -12.89 8.35
CA SER A 358 8.23 -13.17 9.52
C SER A 358 9.07 -13.65 10.71
N GLY A 359 8.48 -13.59 11.91
CA GLY A 359 9.01 -14.26 13.10
C GLY A 359 9.04 -15.80 12.96
N SER A 360 9.34 -16.52 14.05
CA SER A 360 9.55 -17.99 14.06
C SER A 360 8.34 -18.81 13.56
N PRO A 361 8.49 -19.70 12.55
CA PRO A 361 9.69 -19.94 11.75
C PRO A 361 9.91 -18.81 10.75
N VAL A 362 11.15 -18.33 10.63
CA VAL A 362 11.51 -17.22 9.74
C VAL A 362 11.10 -17.55 8.31
N LYS A 363 10.09 -16.85 7.78
CA LYS A 363 9.70 -16.92 6.36
C LYS A 363 10.18 -15.66 5.67
N LYS A 364 10.86 -15.84 4.55
CA LYS A 364 11.33 -14.77 3.69
C LYS A 364 10.15 -14.12 2.98
N SER A 365 10.18 -12.79 2.83
CA SER A 365 9.26 -12.09 1.94
C SER A 365 9.71 -12.25 0.49
N TRP A 366 8.88 -12.80 -0.40
CA TRP A 366 9.32 -13.11 -1.76
C TRP A 366 8.26 -12.96 -2.85
N ASN A 367 8.68 -12.52 -4.04
CA ASN A 367 7.80 -12.27 -5.18
C ASN A 367 6.66 -11.31 -4.82
N ILE A 368 7.01 -10.08 -4.48
CA ILE A 368 6.08 -9.03 -4.05
C ILE A 368 6.06 -7.95 -5.12
N THR A 369 4.85 -7.55 -5.53
CA THR A 369 4.64 -6.43 -6.46
C THR A 369 3.83 -5.35 -5.77
N ILE A 370 4.32 -4.12 -5.78
CA ILE A 370 3.66 -2.92 -5.25
C ILE A 370 3.46 -1.95 -6.42
N ASN A 371 2.23 -1.53 -6.71
CA ASN A 371 1.91 -0.65 -7.83
C ASN A 371 1.05 0.54 -7.40
N GLY A 372 1.50 1.77 -7.63
CA GLY A 372 0.75 2.96 -7.24
C GLY A 372 0.74 3.12 -5.72
N PHE A 373 1.90 3.46 -5.16
CA PHE A 373 2.06 3.61 -3.71
C PHE A 373 2.41 5.06 -3.40
N TYR A 374 1.73 5.65 -2.43
CA TYR A 374 1.96 7.02 -1.98
C TYR A 374 2.23 7.03 -0.47
N THR A 375 3.29 7.72 -0.06
CA THR A 375 3.64 7.92 1.35
C THR A 375 3.83 9.38 1.68
N HIS A 376 3.45 9.77 2.89
CA HIS A 376 3.60 11.13 3.37
C HIS A 376 3.94 11.20 4.87
N ASN A 377 4.94 12.03 5.19
CA ASN A 377 5.27 12.47 6.55
C ASN A 377 5.29 11.37 7.63
N SER A 378 6.01 10.28 7.42
CA SER A 378 6.39 9.44 8.56
C SER A 378 7.11 10.27 9.65
N THR A 379 6.70 10.12 10.91
CA THR A 379 7.33 10.83 12.03
C THR A 379 8.48 10.00 12.62
N ASN A 380 9.20 10.53 13.63
CA ASN A 380 10.32 9.85 14.31
C ASN A 380 11.40 9.24 13.40
N PHE A 381 11.72 9.89 12.29
CA PHE A 381 12.67 9.38 11.28
C PHE A 381 12.24 8.07 10.61
N GLY A 382 10.93 7.79 10.53
CA GLY A 382 10.44 6.68 9.71
C GLY A 382 10.59 6.96 8.22
N ASP A 383 10.51 5.91 7.42
CA ASP A 383 10.64 5.99 5.96
C ASP A 383 9.30 5.88 5.24
N GLY A 384 9.31 6.21 3.95
CA GLY A 384 8.22 5.89 3.03
C GLY A 384 8.04 4.38 2.92
N ILE A 385 9.05 3.68 2.38
CA ILE A 385 9.12 2.21 2.37
C ILE A 385 10.47 1.77 2.93
N THR A 386 10.45 0.94 3.97
CA THR A 386 11.64 0.25 4.49
C THR A 386 11.55 -1.23 4.15
N ILE A 387 12.53 -1.77 3.43
CA ILE A 387 12.65 -3.21 3.18
C ILE A 387 13.83 -3.71 3.98
N SER A 388 13.62 -4.32 5.15
CA SER A 388 14.69 -4.61 6.10
C SER A 388 14.81 -6.08 6.48
N SER A 389 16.02 -6.45 6.89
CA SER A 389 16.30 -7.75 7.50
C SER A 389 16.26 -7.70 9.02
N LEU A 390 15.56 -8.64 9.67
CA LEU A 390 15.56 -8.80 11.13
C LEU A 390 16.85 -9.48 11.65
N GLY A 391 17.76 -9.91 10.78
CA GLY A 391 18.98 -10.62 11.19
C GLY A 391 20.16 -10.51 10.23
N SER A 392 21.37 -10.61 10.77
CA SER A 392 22.65 -10.38 10.08
C SER A 392 23.10 -11.50 9.12
N SER A 393 22.26 -12.48 8.77
CA SER A 393 22.73 -13.73 8.14
C SER A 393 22.11 -14.07 6.78
N TYR A 394 20.92 -13.57 6.42
CA TYR A 394 20.25 -13.92 5.16
C TYR A 394 19.53 -12.72 4.52
N PRO A 395 19.33 -12.68 3.19
CA PRO A 395 18.45 -11.71 2.58
C PRO A 395 17.00 -12.05 2.94
N ASP A 396 16.31 -11.10 3.56
CA ASP A 396 14.96 -11.28 4.11
C ASP A 396 13.87 -10.93 3.10
N ALA A 397 14.23 -10.27 1.99
CA ALA A 397 13.35 -9.96 0.88
C ALA A 397 13.98 -10.34 -0.48
N GLU A 398 13.20 -10.89 -1.40
CA GLU A 398 13.66 -11.18 -2.77
C GLU A 398 12.57 -11.08 -3.83
N ASN A 399 12.99 -10.67 -5.04
CA ASN A 399 12.10 -10.50 -6.19
C ASN A 399 10.99 -9.50 -5.86
N ILE A 400 11.39 -8.28 -5.51
CA ILE A 400 10.48 -7.19 -5.18
C ILE A 400 10.38 -6.26 -6.37
N THR A 401 9.15 -5.93 -6.78
CA THR A 401 8.89 -4.96 -7.85
C THR A 401 8.02 -3.84 -7.30
N ILE A 402 8.47 -2.59 -7.45
CA ILE A 402 7.73 -1.40 -7.05
C ILE A 402 7.53 -0.53 -8.29
N THR A 403 6.30 -0.16 -8.60
CA THR A 403 5.95 0.67 -9.75
C THR A 403 5.11 1.87 -9.32
N ASN A 404 5.35 3.04 -9.89
CA ASN A 404 4.58 4.27 -9.62
C ASN A 404 4.57 4.63 -8.12
N PHE A 405 5.76 4.74 -7.53
CA PHE A 405 5.92 5.08 -6.11
C PHE A 405 6.19 6.57 -5.94
N THR A 406 5.45 7.24 -5.06
CA THR A 406 5.73 8.61 -4.65
C THR A 406 5.88 8.69 -3.14
N SER A 407 6.94 9.34 -2.67
CA SER A 407 7.15 9.66 -1.26
C SER A 407 7.35 11.16 -1.09
N ASP A 408 6.68 11.74 -0.10
CA ASP A 408 6.72 13.17 0.20
C ASP A 408 6.89 13.44 1.69
N GLY A 409 8.05 13.95 2.09
CA GLY A 409 8.33 14.36 3.47
C GLY A 409 8.74 13.25 4.44
N ASP A 410 8.84 12.00 3.97
CA ASP A 410 9.40 10.88 4.77
C ASP A 410 10.92 11.03 4.95
N HIS A 411 11.53 10.34 5.94
CA HIS A 411 12.99 10.40 6.14
C HIS A 411 13.74 9.85 4.93
N GLN A 412 13.67 8.54 4.68
CA GLN A 412 14.03 7.96 3.39
C GLN A 412 12.76 7.75 2.57
N ALA A 413 12.81 8.02 1.27
CA ALA A 413 11.72 7.57 0.41
C ALA A 413 11.72 6.03 0.30
N LEU A 414 12.87 5.43 0.07
CA LEU A 414 13.06 3.98 0.07
C LEU A 414 14.34 3.59 0.80
N GLU A 415 14.21 2.88 1.92
CA GLU A 415 15.32 2.20 2.60
C GLU A 415 15.34 0.71 2.26
N THR A 416 16.53 0.14 2.09
CA THR A 416 16.70 -1.30 1.89
C THR A 416 17.84 -1.87 2.74
N ALA A 417 17.61 -3.02 3.36
CA ALA A 417 18.60 -3.85 4.01
C ALA A 417 18.29 -5.34 3.82
N GLY A 418 19.25 -6.07 3.24
CA GLY A 418 19.10 -7.51 3.00
C GLY A 418 18.13 -7.85 1.86
N VAL A 419 18.12 -7.07 0.78
CA VAL A 419 17.23 -7.28 -0.37
C VAL A 419 17.99 -7.86 -1.57
N ASN A 420 17.45 -8.89 -2.23
CA ASN A 420 17.98 -9.38 -3.50
C ASN A 420 16.97 -9.20 -4.63
N ASN A 421 17.41 -8.68 -5.78
CA ASN A 421 16.57 -8.53 -6.97
C ASN A 421 15.36 -7.60 -6.73
N LEU A 422 15.64 -6.31 -6.50
CA LEU A 422 14.66 -5.24 -6.38
C LEU A 422 14.56 -4.47 -7.70
N THR A 423 13.35 -4.27 -8.21
CA THR A 423 13.10 -3.41 -9.38
C THR A 423 12.15 -2.29 -8.98
N VAL A 424 12.54 -1.04 -9.21
CA VAL A 424 11.74 0.15 -8.95
C VAL A 424 11.53 0.90 -10.26
N ILE A 425 10.28 1.16 -10.64
CA ILE A 425 9.94 1.85 -11.90
C ILE A 425 9.08 3.07 -11.57
N ASN A 426 9.43 4.23 -12.14
CA ASN A 426 8.68 5.47 -12.00
C ASN A 426 8.50 5.89 -10.53
N MET A 427 9.63 6.01 -9.82
CA MET A 427 9.65 6.53 -8.45
C MET A 427 9.86 8.05 -8.45
N THR A 428 9.11 8.77 -7.63
CA THR A 428 9.24 10.22 -7.42
C THR A 428 9.44 10.53 -5.94
N CYS A 429 10.48 11.29 -5.62
CA CYS A 429 10.76 11.72 -4.25
C CYS A 429 10.55 13.22 -4.10
N LYS A 430 10.03 13.65 -2.94
CA LYS A 430 9.84 15.05 -2.56
C LYS A 430 10.16 15.23 -1.08
N ASN A 431 10.96 16.23 -0.76
CA ASN A 431 11.24 16.64 0.62
C ASN A 431 11.83 15.54 1.53
N ASN A 432 12.46 14.49 0.97
CA ASN A 432 13.09 13.43 1.76
C ASN A 432 14.56 13.74 2.07
N ASN A 433 15.14 13.07 3.05
CA ASN A 433 16.58 13.12 3.30
C ASN A 433 17.36 12.38 2.22
N ASN A 434 17.04 11.11 1.93
CA ASN A 434 17.54 10.43 0.74
C ASN A 434 16.38 9.88 -0.11
N GLY A 435 16.53 9.95 -1.44
CA GLY A 435 15.59 9.32 -2.35
C GLY A 435 15.71 7.80 -2.30
N PHE A 436 16.94 7.28 -2.24
CA PHE A 436 17.21 5.88 -1.97
C PHE A 436 18.35 5.74 -0.96
N PHE A 437 18.08 5.02 0.14
CA PHE A 437 19.07 4.64 1.13
C PHE A 437 19.27 3.12 1.12
N GLY A 438 20.42 2.70 0.63
CA GLY A 438 20.81 1.30 0.65
C GLY A 438 21.71 1.01 1.84
N ASN A 439 21.34 0.03 2.67
CA ASN A 439 22.02 -0.31 3.90
C ASN A 439 22.21 -1.83 4.02
N GLN A 440 23.44 -2.34 3.90
CA GLN A 440 23.78 -3.76 4.08
C GLN A 440 23.12 -4.74 3.09
N ARG A 441 23.94 -5.32 2.20
CA ARG A 441 23.63 -6.54 1.42
C ARG A 441 22.41 -6.42 0.49
N THR A 442 22.06 -5.21 0.07
CA THR A 442 21.13 -5.02 -1.04
C THR A 442 21.84 -5.24 -2.37
N ASN A 443 21.38 -6.22 -3.14
CA ASN A 443 22.01 -6.67 -4.37
C ASN A 443 21.03 -6.68 -5.54
N ASN A 444 21.58 -6.49 -6.75
CA ASN A 444 20.82 -6.60 -8.00
C ASN A 444 19.59 -5.70 -8.02
N THR A 445 19.77 -4.43 -7.61
CA THR A 445 18.68 -3.45 -7.59
C THR A 445 18.68 -2.62 -8.86
N THR A 446 17.51 -2.39 -9.44
CA THR A 446 17.35 -1.56 -10.64
C THR A 446 16.31 -0.47 -10.41
N PHE A 447 16.68 0.78 -10.64
CA PHE A 447 15.77 1.91 -10.74
C PHE A 447 15.57 2.27 -12.21
N ILE A 448 14.33 2.54 -12.60
CA ILE A 448 13.95 2.79 -14.00
C ILE A 448 13.00 3.98 -14.05
N ASP A 449 13.30 4.98 -14.88
CA ASP A 449 12.44 6.14 -15.10
C ASP A 449 12.08 6.91 -13.82
N SER A 450 13.00 6.96 -12.86
CA SER A 450 12.77 7.55 -11.53
C SER A 450 13.38 8.94 -11.39
N SER A 451 12.77 9.78 -10.55
CA SER A 451 13.29 11.09 -10.14
C SER A 451 13.49 11.12 -8.62
N LEU A 452 14.76 11.15 -8.21
CA LEU A 452 15.18 11.18 -6.80
C LEU A 452 15.64 12.59 -6.39
N SER A 453 15.43 13.60 -7.24
CA SER A 453 15.99 14.95 -7.06
C SER A 453 15.25 15.81 -6.05
N GLY A 454 14.03 15.44 -5.65
CA GLY A 454 13.31 16.15 -4.59
C GLY A 454 13.83 15.81 -3.19
N SER A 455 14.81 14.92 -3.06
CA SER A 455 15.46 14.58 -1.81
C SER A 455 16.76 15.36 -1.62
N ALA A 456 17.16 15.62 -0.37
CA ALA A 456 18.41 16.32 -0.05
C ALA A 456 19.63 15.59 -0.62
N ASN A 457 19.63 14.26 -0.51
CA ASN A 457 20.54 13.36 -1.21
C ASN A 457 19.74 12.51 -2.21
N GLY A 458 20.25 12.36 -3.43
CA GLY A 458 19.56 11.52 -4.41
C GLY A 458 19.65 10.04 -4.06
N ILE A 459 20.88 9.54 -3.88
CA ILE A 459 21.15 8.16 -3.49
C ILE A 459 22.24 8.12 -2.41
N ALA A 460 22.09 7.21 -1.45
CA ALA A 460 23.08 6.92 -0.42
C ALA A 460 23.29 5.40 -0.32
N LEU A 461 24.54 4.95 -0.49
CA LEU A 461 24.87 3.54 -0.67
C LEU A 461 25.86 3.02 0.38
N TYR A 462 25.46 1.98 1.12
CA TYR A 462 26.27 1.28 2.12
C TYR A 462 26.23 -0.26 1.93
N ASN A 463 27.31 -0.85 1.39
CA ASN A 463 27.44 -2.28 1.05
C ASN A 463 26.43 -2.80 0.00
N LEU A 464 26.31 -2.11 -1.14
CA LEU A 464 25.38 -2.46 -2.22
C LEU A 464 26.09 -2.87 -3.51
N ILE A 465 25.71 -4.00 -4.08
CA ILE A 465 26.38 -4.52 -5.28
C ILE A 465 25.39 -4.57 -6.45
N ASN A 466 25.88 -4.20 -7.64
CA ASN A 466 25.13 -4.30 -8.89
C ASN A 466 23.85 -3.46 -8.89
N ILE A 467 23.97 -2.18 -8.52
CA ILE A 467 22.89 -1.21 -8.62
C ILE A 467 22.84 -0.66 -10.04
N ASN A 468 21.66 -0.64 -10.66
CA ASN A 468 21.46 -0.17 -12.03
C ASN A 468 20.45 0.98 -12.02
N LEU A 469 20.85 2.13 -12.54
CA LEU A 469 20.02 3.31 -12.65
C LEU A 469 19.77 3.53 -14.14
N ILE A 470 18.51 3.43 -14.58
CA ILE A 470 18.11 3.54 -15.99
C ILE A 470 17.20 4.74 -16.10
N ASN A 471 17.60 5.73 -16.89
CA ASN A 471 16.85 6.98 -17.03
C ASN A 471 16.41 7.53 -15.65
N THR A 472 17.34 7.55 -14.70
CA THR A 472 17.10 7.97 -13.32
C THR A 472 17.78 9.29 -13.05
N TYR A 473 17.04 10.27 -12.54
CA TYR A 473 17.57 11.59 -12.19
C TYR A 473 17.87 11.72 -10.71
N PHE A 474 19.05 12.23 -10.39
CA PHE A 474 19.51 12.49 -9.03
C PHE A 474 20.63 13.54 -9.06
N THR A 475 20.76 14.32 -7.99
CA THR A 475 21.68 15.46 -7.92
C THR A 475 23.02 15.10 -7.28
N SER A 476 23.00 14.36 -6.17
CA SER A 476 24.20 14.05 -5.38
C SER A 476 24.16 12.61 -4.85
N PRO A 477 25.05 11.71 -5.32
CA PRO A 477 25.23 10.38 -4.72
C PRO A 477 26.19 10.43 -3.54
N VAL A 478 25.89 9.67 -2.48
CA VAL A 478 26.79 9.45 -1.34
C VAL A 478 27.17 7.97 -1.28
N ILE A 479 28.47 7.66 -1.28
CA ILE A 479 29.00 6.30 -1.24
C ILE A 479 29.82 6.14 0.04
N TYR A 480 29.38 5.28 0.95
CA TYR A 480 29.99 5.13 2.27
C TYR A 480 30.99 3.98 2.38
N ASN A 481 30.89 2.93 1.55
CA ASN A 481 31.67 1.71 1.71
C ASN A 481 32.36 1.26 0.40
N PRO A 482 33.57 0.66 0.48
CA PRO A 482 34.31 0.20 -0.69
C PRO A 482 33.63 -0.82 -1.60
N THR A 483 32.65 -1.57 -1.10
CA THR A 483 31.97 -2.60 -1.87
C THR A 483 30.81 -2.08 -2.72
N CYS A 484 30.44 -0.80 -2.56
CA CYS A 484 29.34 -0.20 -3.29
C CYS A 484 29.64 -0.03 -4.78
N SER A 485 28.70 -0.38 -5.64
CA SER A 485 28.78 -0.04 -7.07
C SER A 485 27.42 0.24 -7.71
N TYR A 486 27.38 1.24 -8.59
CA TYR A 486 26.22 1.51 -9.43
C TYR A 486 26.61 1.80 -10.88
N THR A 487 25.71 1.48 -11.81
CA THR A 487 25.83 1.80 -13.24
C THR A 487 24.65 2.67 -13.66
N THR A 488 24.94 3.78 -14.32
CA THR A 488 23.93 4.68 -14.90
C THR A 488 23.75 4.38 -16.39
N ASN A 489 22.52 4.38 -16.86
CA ASN A 489 22.14 4.07 -18.24
C ASN A 489 21.07 5.04 -18.73
N TYR A 490 21.08 5.38 -20.02
CA TYR A 490 20.08 6.27 -20.62
C TYR A 490 19.60 5.74 -21.97
N TYR A 491 18.37 6.12 -22.33
CA TYR A 491 17.79 5.77 -23.62
C TYR A 491 18.35 6.71 -24.70
N PRO A 492 18.84 6.21 -25.84
CA PRO A 492 19.26 7.04 -26.95
C PRO A 492 18.04 7.53 -27.75
N ASN A 493 18.06 8.79 -28.18
CA ASN A 493 17.10 9.29 -29.16
C ASN A 493 17.55 8.90 -30.58
N LEU A 494 17.42 7.60 -30.92
CA LEU A 494 17.93 7.01 -32.16
C LEU A 494 16.84 6.90 -33.24
N LEU A 495 17.19 7.33 -34.45
CA LEU A 495 16.44 7.16 -35.69
C LEU A 495 17.28 6.51 -36.77
N VAL A 496 16.65 5.64 -37.56
CA VAL A 496 17.25 4.95 -38.69
C VAL A 496 16.47 5.27 -39.96
N TYR A 497 17.18 5.83 -40.94
CA TYR A 497 16.59 6.28 -42.21
C TYR A 497 17.26 5.63 -43.43
N ASP A 498 16.55 5.60 -44.55
CA ASP A 498 17.12 5.32 -45.85
C ASP A 498 17.79 6.56 -46.47
N SER A 499 18.28 6.43 -47.71
CA SER A 499 18.87 7.53 -48.47
C SER A 499 17.87 8.64 -48.84
N LEU A 500 16.57 8.36 -48.76
CA LEU A 500 15.46 9.27 -49.04
C LEU A 500 14.85 9.88 -47.76
N SER A 501 15.45 9.64 -46.59
CA SER A 501 14.96 10.06 -45.28
C SER A 501 13.64 9.42 -44.84
N ASN A 502 13.27 8.26 -45.39
CA ASN A 502 12.16 7.46 -44.87
C ASN A 502 12.62 6.59 -43.70
N GLY A 503 11.75 6.45 -42.70
CA GLY A 503 11.93 5.55 -41.55
C GLY A 503 12.15 4.10 -41.97
N ILE A 504 13.25 3.47 -41.53
CA ILE A 504 13.47 2.05 -41.79
C ILE A 504 12.84 1.24 -40.66
N GLN A 505 11.77 0.50 -40.98
CA GLN A 505 11.13 -0.40 -40.04
C GLN A 505 11.94 -1.68 -39.78
N ASN A 506 11.94 -2.14 -38.52
CA ASN A 506 12.55 -3.39 -38.10
C ASN A 506 14.04 -3.46 -38.47
N ALA A 507 14.76 -2.34 -38.42
CA ALA A 507 16.22 -2.32 -38.45
C ALA A 507 16.73 -2.85 -37.10
N GLN A 508 17.63 -3.83 -37.12
CA GLN A 508 18.21 -4.39 -35.91
C GLN A 508 19.29 -3.46 -35.38
N ILE A 509 19.16 -3.08 -34.11
CA ILE A 509 20.10 -2.24 -33.39
C ILE A 509 20.86 -3.09 -32.37
N THR A 510 22.19 -3.02 -32.42
CA THR A 510 23.12 -3.70 -31.50
C THR A 510 24.15 -2.71 -30.95
N ALA A 511 24.74 -3.02 -29.80
CA ALA A 511 25.83 -2.24 -29.22
C ALA A 511 27.00 -3.15 -28.81
N ASN A 512 28.21 -2.59 -28.75
CA ASN A 512 29.41 -3.30 -28.27
C ASN A 512 29.54 -3.33 -26.73
N THR A 513 28.65 -2.63 -26.02
CA THR A 513 28.56 -2.60 -24.56
C THR A 513 27.41 -3.47 -24.06
N THR A 514 27.41 -3.83 -22.78
CA THR A 514 26.27 -4.48 -22.14
C THR A 514 25.13 -3.47 -22.02
N VAL A 515 24.12 -3.62 -22.86
CA VAL A 515 22.92 -2.77 -22.85
C VAL A 515 21.75 -3.48 -22.17
N LYS A 516 20.81 -2.67 -21.68
CA LYS A 516 19.62 -3.14 -20.97
C LYS A 516 18.36 -2.74 -21.72
N ASN A 517 17.27 -3.46 -21.51
CA ASN A 517 15.96 -3.02 -21.96
C ASN A 517 15.25 -2.13 -20.91
N GLY A 518 14.05 -1.64 -21.22
CA GLY A 518 13.23 -0.82 -20.32
C GLY A 518 12.69 -1.54 -19.06
N TYR A 519 13.08 -2.81 -18.84
CA TYR A 519 12.87 -3.56 -17.60
C TYR A 519 14.20 -3.89 -16.89
N GLY A 520 15.32 -3.30 -17.32
CA GLY A 520 16.64 -3.52 -16.75
C GLY A 520 17.31 -4.85 -17.08
N LYS A 521 16.68 -5.67 -17.93
CA LYS A 521 17.22 -6.96 -18.36
C LYS A 521 18.25 -6.75 -19.47
N ASN A 522 19.36 -7.49 -19.40
CA ASN A 522 20.36 -7.47 -20.46
C ASN A 522 19.76 -8.00 -21.76
N GLN A 523 20.03 -7.32 -22.87
CA GLN A 523 19.51 -7.68 -24.19
C GLN A 523 20.52 -7.28 -25.26
N THR A 524 20.65 -8.06 -26.32
CA THR A 524 21.70 -7.87 -27.33
C THR A 524 21.19 -7.24 -28.62
N SER A 525 19.87 -7.16 -28.82
CA SER A 525 19.26 -6.67 -30.05
C SER A 525 17.93 -5.99 -29.79
N PHE A 526 17.70 -4.91 -30.51
CA PHE A 526 16.52 -4.06 -30.46
C PHE A 526 16.11 -3.72 -31.89
N TYR A 527 14.89 -3.22 -32.09
CA TYR A 527 14.35 -3.01 -33.43
C TYR A 527 13.69 -1.65 -33.56
N THR A 528 13.81 -1.02 -34.72
CA THR A 528 13.09 0.23 -35.00
C THR A 528 11.62 -0.01 -35.33
N ASP A 529 10.77 0.94 -34.96
CA ASP A 529 9.35 1.01 -35.34
C ASP A 529 9.16 1.39 -36.81
N ASN A 530 7.91 1.58 -37.25
CA ASN A 530 7.56 1.96 -38.62
C ASN A 530 8.09 3.34 -39.06
N SER A 531 8.47 4.20 -38.13
CA SER A 531 9.06 5.51 -38.37
C SER A 531 10.59 5.49 -38.35
N GLY A 532 11.20 4.32 -38.10
CA GLY A 532 12.64 4.18 -37.96
C GLY A 532 13.15 4.55 -36.56
N LYS A 533 12.27 4.79 -35.58
CA LYS A 533 12.66 5.14 -34.21
C LYS A 533 12.93 3.87 -33.41
N LEU A 534 13.99 3.86 -32.60
CA LEU A 534 14.29 2.73 -31.69
C LEU A 534 13.29 2.61 -30.54
N TYR A 535 12.52 3.68 -30.30
CA TYR A 535 11.59 3.76 -29.19
C TYR A 535 10.17 3.54 -29.68
N ASP A 536 9.54 2.48 -29.19
CA ASP A 536 8.11 2.19 -29.41
C ASP A 536 7.33 2.44 -28.11
N SER A 537 6.38 3.38 -28.15
CA SER A 537 5.52 3.75 -27.02
C SER A 537 4.53 2.62 -26.70
N GLY A 538 5.01 1.58 -26.04
CA GLY A 538 4.20 0.42 -25.65
C GLY A 538 5.02 -0.84 -25.39
N ASN A 539 6.21 -0.95 -25.99
CA ASN A 539 7.07 -2.11 -25.82
C ASN A 539 8.38 -1.78 -25.10
N ARG A 540 8.33 -1.73 -23.77
CA ARG A 540 9.53 -1.48 -22.92
C ARG A 540 10.64 -2.51 -23.11
N SER A 541 10.32 -3.73 -23.56
CA SER A 541 11.37 -4.73 -23.87
C SER A 541 12.23 -4.32 -25.07
N ASN A 542 11.75 -3.38 -25.89
CA ASN A 542 12.46 -2.84 -27.03
C ASN A 542 13.14 -1.47 -26.73
N TRP A 543 13.12 -1.00 -25.48
CA TRP A 543 13.77 0.27 -25.12
C TRP A 543 15.23 0.03 -24.76
N MET A 544 16.14 0.33 -25.68
CA MET A 544 17.58 0.21 -25.41
C MET A 544 18.06 1.27 -24.41
N ALA A 545 18.65 0.84 -23.31
CA ALA A 545 19.37 1.69 -22.36
C ALA A 545 20.87 1.39 -22.43
N LEU A 546 21.66 2.43 -22.68
CA LEU A 546 23.11 2.34 -22.83
C LEU A 546 23.82 2.82 -21.57
N PRO A 547 24.90 2.17 -21.14
CA PRO A 547 25.64 2.60 -19.96
C PRO A 547 26.38 3.92 -20.24
N GLU A 548 26.23 4.91 -19.36
CA GLU A 548 27.06 6.12 -19.30
C GLU A 548 28.34 5.80 -18.52
N LYS A 549 28.18 5.37 -17.27
CA LYS A 549 29.30 5.11 -16.35
C LYS A 549 28.93 4.09 -15.28
N ARG A 550 29.97 3.42 -14.80
CA ARG A 550 29.97 2.60 -13.58
C ARG A 550 30.83 3.29 -12.54
N VAL A 551 30.29 3.49 -11.34
CA VAL A 551 30.98 4.07 -10.21
C VAL A 551 31.10 3.00 -9.14
N ASP A 552 32.30 2.81 -8.63
CA ASP A 552 32.59 2.02 -7.44
C ASP A 552 33.66 2.73 -6.61
N TYR A 553 34.13 2.10 -5.54
CA TYR A 553 35.15 2.71 -4.68
C TYR A 553 36.52 2.85 -5.33
N SER A 554 36.81 2.04 -6.36
CA SER A 554 38.07 2.15 -7.10
C SER A 554 38.08 3.34 -8.06
N GLY A 555 36.90 3.88 -8.39
CA GLY A 555 36.74 5.09 -9.18
C GLY A 555 35.53 5.05 -10.11
N THR A 556 35.59 5.84 -11.17
CA THR A 556 34.55 5.92 -12.19
C THR A 556 35.07 5.38 -13.52
N ILE A 557 34.34 4.44 -14.10
CA ILE A 557 34.56 3.94 -15.46
C ILE A 557 33.46 4.55 -16.35
N THR A 558 33.84 5.28 -17.40
CA THR A 558 32.89 5.84 -18.38
C THR A 558 32.89 4.98 -19.65
N TYR A 559 31.73 4.82 -20.27
CA TYR A 559 31.53 3.97 -21.45
C TYR A 559 31.26 4.81 -22.70
N ASN A 560 31.94 4.46 -23.79
CA ASN A 560 31.57 4.87 -25.14
C ASN A 560 30.97 3.66 -25.84
N SER A 561 29.74 3.80 -26.33
CA SER A 561 29.01 2.71 -26.97
C SER A 561 29.04 2.88 -28.48
N SER A 562 29.57 1.89 -29.20
CA SER A 562 29.41 1.77 -30.65
C SER A 562 28.07 1.11 -30.92
N ILE A 563 27.13 1.87 -31.51
CA ILE A 563 25.82 1.36 -31.94
C ILE A 563 25.87 1.06 -33.43
N THR A 564 25.36 -0.11 -33.80
CA THR A 564 25.19 -0.53 -35.19
C THR A 564 23.71 -0.75 -35.47
N ALA A 565 23.21 -0.09 -36.52
CA ALA A 565 21.92 -0.39 -37.12
C ALA A 565 22.13 -1.24 -38.38
N SER A 566 21.33 -2.27 -38.57
CA SER A 566 21.46 -3.19 -39.71
C SER A 566 20.10 -3.64 -40.26
N LYS A 567 20.03 -3.79 -41.59
CA LYS A 567 18.84 -4.28 -42.31
C LYS A 567 19.27 -4.87 -43.66
N SER A 568 18.78 -6.07 -43.99
CA SER A 568 18.97 -6.68 -45.31
C SER A 568 20.43 -6.70 -45.80
N GLY A 569 21.39 -7.01 -44.92
CA GLY A 569 22.82 -7.07 -45.24
C GLY A 569 23.54 -5.73 -45.27
N HIS A 570 22.83 -4.61 -45.09
CA HIS A 570 23.39 -3.27 -44.99
C HIS A 570 23.46 -2.84 -43.53
N SER A 571 24.49 -2.07 -43.16
CA SER A 571 24.67 -1.59 -41.78
C SER A 571 25.36 -0.24 -41.73
N ASN A 572 25.06 0.53 -40.69
CA ASN A 572 25.77 1.76 -40.34
C ASN A 572 26.02 1.79 -38.83
N SER A 573 27.16 2.33 -38.41
CA SER A 573 27.58 2.38 -37.03
C SER A 573 28.06 3.75 -36.63
N THR A 574 27.83 4.12 -35.38
CA THR A 574 28.37 5.35 -34.78
C THR A 574 28.75 5.11 -33.33
N VAL A 575 29.74 5.86 -32.85
CA VAL A 575 30.14 5.84 -31.44
C VAL A 575 29.44 6.98 -30.73
N ILE A 576 28.78 6.67 -29.62
CA ILE A 576 28.07 7.62 -28.78
C ILE A 576 28.57 7.55 -27.33
N ALA A 577 28.52 8.69 -26.66
CA ALA A 577 28.78 8.82 -25.24
C ALA A 577 27.44 9.18 -24.56
N PRO A 578 26.74 8.23 -23.93
CA PRO A 578 25.55 8.53 -23.14
C PRO A 578 25.89 9.54 -22.03
N SER A 579 24.92 10.36 -21.64
CA SER A 579 25.12 11.40 -20.64
C SER A 579 23.88 11.57 -19.77
N SER A 580 24.06 11.99 -18.52
CA SER A 580 22.95 12.42 -17.64
C SER A 580 22.01 13.47 -18.22
N LYS A 581 22.46 14.25 -19.22
CA LYS A 581 21.61 15.19 -19.98
C LYS A 581 20.54 14.50 -20.83
N TRP A 582 20.62 13.19 -21.02
CA TRP A 582 19.63 12.39 -21.75
C TRP A 582 18.51 11.88 -20.85
N TYR A 583 18.58 12.13 -19.54
CA TYR A 583 17.45 11.89 -18.66
C TYR A 583 16.19 12.55 -19.23
N SER A 584 15.10 11.78 -19.31
CA SER A 584 13.80 12.30 -19.64
C SER A 584 12.79 11.97 -18.55
N PRO A 585 12.14 12.97 -17.93
CA PRO A 585 11.00 12.76 -17.04
C PRO A 585 9.85 12.00 -17.71
N ASN A 586 9.71 12.18 -19.03
CA ASN A 586 8.76 11.42 -19.84
C ASN A 586 9.54 10.59 -20.88
N PRO A 587 9.75 9.29 -20.64
CA PRO A 587 10.44 8.41 -21.58
C PRO A 587 9.84 8.42 -23.00
N ALA A 588 8.54 8.72 -23.16
CA ALA A 588 7.91 8.82 -24.48
C ALA A 588 8.43 10.02 -25.30
N SER A 589 8.89 11.06 -24.60
CA SER A 589 9.50 12.26 -25.15
C SER A 589 10.99 12.30 -24.77
N LEU A 590 11.78 11.41 -25.38
CA LEU A 590 13.23 11.33 -25.14
C LEU A 590 13.91 12.70 -25.30
N GLN A 591 14.73 13.04 -24.30
CA GLN A 591 15.57 14.24 -24.31
C GLN A 591 16.97 13.91 -24.82
N GLY A 592 17.75 14.95 -25.10
CA GLY A 592 19.14 14.82 -25.53
C GLY A 592 19.32 14.77 -27.05
N THR A 593 20.56 14.51 -27.44
CA THR A 593 21.01 14.59 -28.84
C THR A 593 20.31 13.55 -29.70
N LYS A 594 19.66 14.01 -30.77
CA LYS A 594 19.07 13.16 -31.80
C LYS A 594 20.18 12.45 -32.59
N ILE A 595 20.18 11.12 -32.57
CA ILE A 595 21.14 10.29 -33.30
C ILE A 595 20.45 9.76 -34.55
N VAL A 596 21.05 9.98 -35.71
CA VAL A 596 20.52 9.53 -37.01
C VAL A 596 21.52 8.61 -37.68
N LEU A 597 21.09 7.39 -38.00
CA LEU A 597 21.85 6.42 -38.78
C LEU A 597 21.15 6.21 -40.13
N SER A 598 21.90 6.37 -41.23
CA SER A 598 21.38 6.10 -42.57
C SER A 598 21.86 4.74 -43.07
N ILE A 599 20.95 3.88 -43.52
CA ILE A 599 21.27 2.57 -44.13
C ILE A 599 20.72 2.57 -45.56
N ASP A 600 21.54 2.22 -46.53
CA ASP A 600 21.10 2.12 -47.92
C ASP A 600 20.44 0.76 -48.16
N VAL A 601 19.12 0.69 -48.04
CA VAL A 601 18.35 -0.55 -48.26
C VAL A 601 17.81 -0.67 -49.69
N ASP A 602 17.91 0.40 -50.48
CA ASP A 602 17.36 0.52 -51.83
C ASP A 602 18.44 1.00 -52.83
N SER A 603 19.41 0.15 -53.13
CA SER A 603 20.22 0.35 -54.33
C SER A 603 20.69 -0.97 -54.95
N GLY A 604 19.99 -1.41 -56.00
CA GLY A 604 20.56 -2.29 -57.03
C GLY A 604 21.66 -1.62 -57.87
N GLY A 605 22.39 -0.66 -57.30
CA GLY A 605 23.41 0.14 -57.96
C GLY A 605 24.49 0.52 -56.95
N SER A 606 25.74 0.46 -57.39
CA SER A 606 26.98 0.58 -56.62
C SER A 606 26.98 1.55 -55.42
N PRO A 607 27.76 1.25 -54.37
CA PRO A 607 27.74 2.01 -53.12
C PRO A 607 28.15 3.46 -53.35
N PRO A 608 27.41 4.46 -52.85
CA PRO A 608 27.98 5.79 -52.70
C PRO A 608 28.95 5.76 -51.51
N VAL A 609 30.15 6.27 -51.79
CA VAL A 609 31.20 6.57 -50.83
C VAL A 609 30.60 7.32 -49.63
N ALA A 610 30.97 6.86 -48.42
CA ALA A 610 30.66 7.55 -47.18
C ALA A 610 31.07 9.02 -47.24
N GLN A 611 30.08 9.92 -47.28
CA GLN A 611 30.26 11.32 -46.90
C GLN A 611 29.03 11.78 -46.12
N SER A 612 29.05 11.50 -44.82
CA SER A 612 28.26 12.27 -43.85
C SER A 612 28.98 13.60 -43.63
N SER A 613 28.44 14.70 -44.15
CA SER A 613 28.82 16.04 -43.73
C SER A 613 28.03 16.36 -42.47
N ILE A 614 28.55 15.96 -41.30
CA ILE A 614 27.99 16.40 -40.02
C ILE A 614 28.16 17.92 -39.96
N VAL A 615 27.04 18.64 -39.85
CA VAL A 615 27.00 20.08 -39.59
C VAL A 615 26.28 20.33 -38.27
N GLU A 616 27.00 20.82 -37.26
CA GLU A 616 26.42 21.21 -35.97
C GLU A 616 26.23 22.72 -35.94
N PHE A 617 25.08 23.19 -35.45
CA PHE A 617 24.78 24.61 -35.28
C PHE A 617 24.70 24.96 -33.81
N PHE A 618 25.28 26.10 -33.45
CA PHE A 618 25.16 26.69 -32.12
C PHE A 618 24.68 28.14 -32.26
N PRO A 619 23.73 28.61 -31.42
CA PRO A 619 22.97 27.83 -30.44
C PRO A 619 22.10 26.74 -31.09
N GLU A 620 21.79 25.65 -30.36
CA GLU A 620 20.92 24.59 -30.87
C GLU A 620 19.46 25.06 -30.99
N ALA A 621 18.99 25.87 -30.04
CA ALA A 621 17.66 26.46 -30.08
C ALA A 621 17.56 27.49 -31.22
N THR A 622 16.60 27.30 -32.13
CA THR A 622 16.35 28.22 -33.27
C THR A 622 15.50 29.42 -32.89
N LYS A 623 14.99 29.47 -31.65
CA LYS A 623 14.22 30.59 -31.09
C LYS A 623 14.62 30.78 -29.63
N PHE A 624 15.03 31.98 -29.25
CA PHE A 624 15.38 32.31 -27.86
C PHE A 624 15.34 33.82 -27.61
N THR A 625 15.31 34.20 -26.33
CA THR A 625 15.25 35.59 -25.87
C THR A 625 16.59 36.03 -25.30
N LYS A 626 16.95 37.30 -25.50
CA LYS A 626 18.14 37.95 -24.96
C LYS A 626 17.84 39.36 -24.48
N ASN A 627 18.58 39.83 -23.50
CA ASN A 627 18.49 41.22 -23.07
C ASN A 627 19.32 42.13 -23.99
N THR A 628 18.94 43.41 -24.10
CA THR A 628 19.78 44.42 -24.77
C THR A 628 21.18 44.45 -24.16
N GLY A 629 22.20 44.46 -25.02
CA GLY A 629 23.62 44.43 -24.63
C GLY A 629 24.20 43.02 -24.50
N GLU A 630 23.39 41.98 -24.36
CA GLU A 630 23.90 40.60 -24.31
C GLU A 630 24.44 40.14 -25.66
N SER A 631 25.55 39.40 -25.61
CA SER A 631 26.17 38.80 -26.80
C SER A 631 25.76 37.34 -26.96
N VAL A 632 25.53 36.92 -28.20
CA VAL A 632 25.29 35.53 -28.60
C VAL A 632 26.39 35.11 -29.54
N THR A 633 27.04 34.00 -29.23
CA THR A 633 27.94 33.32 -30.15
C THR A 633 27.12 32.37 -31.00
N PHE A 634 27.18 32.55 -32.31
CA PHE A 634 26.72 31.60 -33.30
C PHE A 634 27.92 30.85 -33.87
N SER A 635 27.84 29.54 -34.00
CA SER A 635 28.90 28.78 -34.67
C SER A 635 28.35 27.58 -35.45
N VAL A 636 29.09 27.20 -36.49
CA VAL A 636 28.76 26.07 -37.34
C VAL A 636 29.99 25.16 -37.43
N LYS A 637 29.90 23.95 -36.91
CA LYS A 637 30.98 22.96 -37.09
C LYS A 637 30.66 22.10 -38.28
N SER A 638 31.64 21.91 -39.17
CA SER A 638 31.54 21.03 -40.32
C SER A 638 32.84 20.28 -40.50
N ILE A 639 32.76 19.02 -40.92
CA ILE A 639 33.93 18.19 -41.25
C ILE A 639 34.59 18.64 -42.56
N GLN A 640 33.84 19.32 -43.44
CA GLN A 640 34.37 19.93 -44.67
C GLN A 640 34.45 21.45 -44.54
N PRO A 641 35.48 22.11 -45.13
CA PRO A 641 35.55 23.57 -45.20
C PRO A 641 34.31 24.15 -45.88
N LEU A 642 33.65 25.09 -45.20
CA LEU A 642 32.47 25.79 -45.71
C LEU A 642 32.87 27.15 -46.28
N THR A 643 32.33 27.49 -47.44
CA THR A 643 32.03 28.91 -47.70
C THR A 643 30.90 29.30 -46.76
N ALA A 644 31.02 30.42 -46.05
CA ALA A 644 30.12 30.77 -44.95
C ALA A 644 29.68 32.23 -45.04
N ASN A 645 28.37 32.46 -44.95
CA ASN A 645 27.74 33.78 -44.92
C ASN A 645 26.79 33.87 -43.74
N TRP A 646 26.88 34.95 -42.98
CA TRP A 646 25.97 35.30 -41.89
C TRP A 646 25.13 36.50 -42.30
N LEU A 647 23.81 36.35 -42.21
CA LEU A 647 22.84 37.38 -42.50
C LEU A 647 22.04 37.72 -41.24
N ILE A 648 21.71 38.99 -41.05
CA ILE A 648 20.74 39.44 -40.04
C ILE A 648 19.63 40.17 -40.77
N ASN A 649 18.39 39.70 -40.60
CA ASN A 649 17.20 40.21 -41.31
C ASN A 649 17.42 40.25 -42.83
N GLY A 650 18.06 39.20 -43.36
CA GLY A 650 18.37 39.06 -44.80
C GLY A 650 19.53 39.92 -45.30
N LYS A 651 20.18 40.73 -44.46
CA LYS A 651 21.37 41.52 -44.84
C LYS A 651 22.64 40.80 -44.42
N LEU A 652 23.59 40.64 -45.34
CA LEU A 652 24.91 40.07 -45.05
C LEU A 652 25.65 40.94 -44.01
N VAL A 653 26.08 40.34 -42.90
CA VAL A 653 26.80 41.03 -41.83
C VAL A 653 28.22 40.49 -41.62
N GLN A 654 28.49 39.25 -42.00
CA GLN A 654 29.80 38.60 -41.85
C GLN A 654 29.93 37.45 -42.85
N ASN A 655 31.14 37.16 -43.35
CA ASN A 655 31.40 36.05 -44.27
C ASN A 655 32.77 35.40 -44.02
N ASN A 656 33.02 34.25 -44.67
CA ASN A 656 34.27 33.48 -44.63
C ASN A 656 34.69 33.01 -43.23
N THR A 657 33.73 32.83 -42.34
CA THR A 657 33.94 32.29 -40.99
C THR A 657 32.73 31.51 -40.53
N THR A 658 33.00 30.41 -39.83
CA THR A 658 31.97 29.55 -39.26
C THR A 658 31.51 29.99 -37.88
N THR A 659 32.01 31.11 -37.35
CA THR A 659 31.60 31.67 -36.06
C THR A 659 31.30 33.16 -36.18
N MET A 660 30.23 33.62 -35.53
CA MET A 660 29.85 35.03 -35.41
C MET A 660 29.42 35.33 -33.97
N VAL A 661 29.89 36.43 -33.38
CA VAL A 661 29.40 36.92 -32.09
C VAL A 661 28.58 38.18 -32.33
N LYS A 662 27.36 38.24 -31.80
CA LYS A 662 26.46 39.38 -32.00
C LYS A 662 25.76 39.80 -30.72
N SER A 663 25.77 41.10 -30.45
CA SER A 663 24.90 41.77 -29.48
C SER A 663 23.99 42.79 -30.18
N TRP A 664 22.92 43.16 -29.47
CA TRP A 664 21.93 44.12 -29.92
C TRP A 664 21.67 45.15 -28.82
N ASN A 665 21.70 46.44 -29.18
CA ASN A 665 21.48 47.54 -28.24
C ASN A 665 20.04 48.07 -28.29
N THR A 666 19.15 47.36 -29.00
CA THR A 666 17.76 47.77 -29.18
C THR A 666 16.90 46.51 -29.13
N SER A 667 15.76 46.60 -28.46
CA SER A 667 14.78 45.52 -28.44
C SER A 667 14.17 45.30 -29.83
N GLY A 668 13.73 44.08 -30.10
CA GLY A 668 13.16 43.69 -31.38
C GLY A 668 13.39 42.23 -31.72
N THR A 669 12.80 41.79 -32.82
CA THR A 669 13.02 40.44 -33.36
C THR A 669 14.06 40.48 -34.46
N TYR A 670 15.10 39.65 -34.33
CA TYR A 670 16.18 39.53 -35.31
C TYR A 670 16.25 38.12 -35.86
N ASN A 671 16.19 37.99 -37.19
CA ASN A 671 16.43 36.73 -37.88
C ASN A 671 17.90 36.63 -38.27
N VAL A 672 18.66 35.81 -37.55
CA VAL A 672 20.05 35.49 -37.87
C VAL A 672 20.06 34.26 -38.77
N THR A 673 20.69 34.32 -39.93
CA THR A 673 20.76 33.20 -40.87
C THR A 673 22.21 32.88 -41.23
N PHE A 674 22.58 31.61 -41.10
CA PHE A 674 23.80 31.07 -41.68
C PHE A 674 23.48 30.45 -43.05
N SER A 675 24.25 30.80 -44.06
CA SER A 675 24.23 30.18 -45.39
C SER A 675 25.64 29.74 -45.75
N GLY A 676 25.86 28.43 -45.81
CA GLY A 676 27.13 27.86 -46.22
C GLY A 676 27.05 26.92 -47.42
N SER A 677 28.18 26.67 -48.06
CA SER A 677 28.26 25.60 -49.07
C SER A 677 29.62 24.89 -49.06
N ALA A 678 29.58 23.57 -49.25
CA ALA A 678 30.76 22.72 -49.44
C ALA A 678 30.47 21.70 -50.55
N SER A 679 31.41 21.51 -51.47
CA SER A 679 31.34 20.49 -52.52
C SER A 679 30.02 20.49 -53.32
N GLY A 680 29.46 21.68 -53.58
CA GLY A 680 28.20 21.86 -54.32
C GLY A 680 26.91 21.63 -53.51
N LYS A 681 27.00 21.29 -52.22
CA LYS A 681 25.84 21.19 -51.31
C LYS A 681 25.74 22.45 -50.45
N SER A 682 24.54 23.03 -50.40
CA SER A 682 24.24 24.19 -49.57
C SER A 682 23.71 23.75 -48.21
N VAL A 683 24.07 24.49 -47.17
CA VAL A 683 23.58 24.33 -45.80
C VAL A 683 23.05 25.66 -45.30
N LEU A 684 21.87 25.66 -44.71
CA LEU A 684 21.17 26.86 -44.27
C LEU A 684 20.60 26.63 -42.87
N ASN A 685 20.78 27.58 -41.96
CA ASN A 685 20.10 27.58 -40.66
C ASN A 685 19.72 29.00 -40.26
N SER A 686 18.56 29.15 -39.62
CA SER A 686 18.06 30.45 -39.16
C SER A 686 17.66 30.40 -37.69
N TRP A 687 17.98 31.47 -36.96
CA TRP A 687 17.61 31.72 -35.58
C TRP A 687 16.73 32.96 -35.51
N SER A 688 15.64 32.88 -34.74
CA SER A 688 14.85 34.05 -34.32
C SER A 688 15.29 34.45 -32.92
N VAL A 689 15.96 35.59 -32.81
CA VAL A 689 16.40 36.16 -31.53
C VAL A 689 15.42 37.26 -31.14
N TYR A 690 14.74 37.06 -30.01
CA TYR A 690 13.88 38.08 -29.41
C TYR A 690 14.73 38.88 -28.43
N VAL A 691 15.07 40.11 -28.77
CA VAL A 691 15.81 41.00 -27.88
C VAL A 691 14.81 41.83 -27.09
N ILE A 692 14.84 41.73 -25.78
CA ILE A 692 14.02 42.52 -24.87
C ILE A 692 14.88 43.55 -24.16
N ASP A 693 14.30 44.70 -23.87
CA ASP A 693 14.90 45.69 -22.99
C ASP A 693 14.39 45.40 -21.58
N PRO A 694 15.22 44.88 -20.65
CA PRO A 694 14.78 44.55 -19.30
C PRO A 694 14.25 45.78 -18.56
N SER A 695 14.72 47.00 -18.89
CA SER A 695 14.24 48.25 -18.29
C SER A 695 12.80 48.62 -18.65
N ASN A 696 12.12 47.78 -19.43
CA ASN A 696 10.74 47.96 -19.88
C ASN A 696 9.89 46.68 -19.64
N TYR A 697 10.37 45.73 -18.82
CA TYR A 697 9.65 44.51 -18.49
C TYR A 697 8.89 44.66 -17.17
N HIS A 698 7.57 44.77 -17.26
CA HIS A 698 6.67 44.76 -16.11
C HIS A 698 5.85 43.47 -16.10
N PRO A 699 6.12 42.53 -15.18
CA PRO A 699 5.35 41.29 -15.06
C PRO A 699 3.90 41.61 -14.71
N LEU A 700 2.98 40.71 -15.02
CA LEU A 700 1.54 40.98 -14.90
C LEU A 700 1.09 41.34 -13.48
N TRP A 701 1.84 40.95 -12.45
CA TRP A 701 1.59 41.27 -11.05
C TRP A 701 2.10 42.66 -10.62
N ASP A 702 2.98 43.30 -11.41
CA ASP A 702 3.22 44.75 -11.37
C ASP A 702 2.18 45.42 -12.29
N VAL A 703 0.99 45.59 -11.73
CA VAL A 703 -0.20 46.08 -12.44
C VAL A 703 -0.03 47.56 -12.81
N LYS A 704 0.72 48.30 -12.00
CA LYS A 704 1.04 49.72 -12.15
C LYS A 704 2.16 50.00 -13.13
N GLU A 705 2.94 48.99 -13.46
CA GLU A 705 4.10 49.09 -14.34
C GLU A 705 5.10 50.13 -13.83
N ASP A 706 5.27 50.23 -12.51
CA ASP A 706 6.18 51.18 -11.88
C ASP A 706 7.44 50.51 -11.30
N GLY A 707 7.56 49.19 -11.49
CA GLY A 707 8.71 48.40 -11.10
C GLY A 707 8.68 47.98 -9.64
N ILE A 708 7.61 48.24 -8.89
CA ILE A 708 7.46 47.80 -7.49
C ILE A 708 6.08 47.21 -7.29
N VAL A 709 6.02 45.96 -6.85
CA VAL A 709 4.75 45.29 -6.54
C VAL A 709 4.35 45.70 -5.13
N ASP A 710 3.40 46.62 -4.99
CA ASP A 710 2.98 47.15 -3.69
C ASP A 710 1.46 47.20 -3.51
N ILE A 711 1.03 47.90 -2.46
CA ILE A 711 -0.40 48.02 -2.13
C ILE A 711 -1.20 48.71 -3.23
N LEU A 712 -0.56 49.52 -4.09
CA LEU A 712 -1.19 50.20 -5.20
C LEU A 712 -1.54 49.23 -6.34
N ASP A 713 -0.78 48.15 -6.55
CA ASP A 713 -1.13 47.08 -7.49
C ASP A 713 -2.35 46.29 -7.00
N VAL A 714 -2.30 45.86 -5.74
CA VAL A 714 -3.41 45.14 -5.10
C VAL A 714 -4.68 46.02 -5.08
N THR A 715 -4.53 47.31 -4.81
CA THR A 715 -5.64 48.28 -4.86
C THR A 715 -6.18 48.41 -6.28
N SER A 716 -5.34 48.32 -7.31
CA SER A 716 -5.76 48.38 -8.71
C SER A 716 -6.60 47.15 -9.07
N ILE A 717 -6.20 45.95 -8.66
CA ILE A 717 -6.99 44.73 -8.85
C ILE A 717 -8.32 44.81 -8.09
N THR A 718 -8.28 45.22 -6.82
CA THR A 718 -9.47 45.29 -5.96
C THR A 718 -10.54 46.25 -6.51
N ARG A 719 -10.14 47.33 -7.19
CA ARG A 719 -11.10 48.27 -7.82
C ARG A 719 -11.91 47.65 -8.96
N HIS A 720 -11.40 46.60 -9.58
CA HIS A 720 -12.02 45.91 -10.71
C HIS A 720 -12.54 44.52 -10.33
N TYR A 721 -12.60 44.20 -9.03
CA TYR A 721 -13.02 42.88 -8.55
C TYR A 721 -14.44 42.52 -9.03
N GLY A 722 -14.57 41.38 -9.69
CA GLY A 722 -15.81 40.87 -10.25
C GLY A 722 -16.13 41.32 -11.68
N GLU A 723 -15.29 42.15 -12.32
CA GLU A 723 -15.46 42.46 -13.74
C GLU A 723 -15.05 41.26 -14.62
N ILE A 724 -15.72 41.13 -15.77
CA ILE A 724 -15.52 40.04 -16.73
C ILE A 724 -15.20 40.62 -18.09
N TYR A 725 -14.14 40.13 -18.72
CA TYR A 725 -13.67 40.53 -20.03
C TYR A 725 -13.71 39.35 -21.00
N THR A 726 -14.34 39.55 -22.17
CA THR A 726 -14.51 38.49 -23.17
C THR A 726 -13.52 38.58 -24.33
N ASN A 727 -12.75 39.67 -24.43
CA ASN A 727 -11.85 39.95 -25.55
C ASN A 727 -10.42 40.17 -25.06
N LYS A 728 -9.46 39.47 -25.68
CA LYS A 728 -8.03 39.62 -25.41
C LYS A 728 -7.42 40.81 -26.18
N PRO A 729 -6.34 41.44 -25.67
CA PRO A 729 -5.69 41.15 -24.38
C PRO A 729 -6.55 41.61 -23.21
N TYR A 730 -6.56 40.84 -22.12
CA TYR A 730 -7.27 41.22 -20.91
C TYR A 730 -6.47 42.32 -20.18
N PRO A 731 -7.15 43.21 -19.45
CA PRO A 731 -6.46 44.28 -18.74
C PRO A 731 -5.50 43.73 -17.67
N ARG A 732 -4.49 44.52 -17.28
CA ARG A 732 -3.42 44.08 -16.37
C ARG A 732 -3.90 43.67 -14.97
N TRP A 733 -5.05 44.16 -14.54
CA TRP A 733 -5.66 43.80 -13.26
C TRP A 733 -6.36 42.43 -13.27
N ASP A 734 -6.42 41.77 -14.43
CA ASP A 734 -6.64 40.32 -14.60
C ASP A 734 -5.25 39.66 -14.75
N VAL A 735 -4.62 39.40 -13.60
CA VAL A 735 -3.21 39.00 -13.49
C VAL A 735 -3.01 37.57 -14.03
N ASN A 736 -3.99 36.69 -13.85
CA ASN A 736 -3.93 35.32 -14.36
C ASN A 736 -4.39 35.19 -15.83
N GLN A 737 -4.93 36.26 -16.41
CA GLN A 737 -5.41 36.36 -17.79
C GLN A 737 -6.50 35.33 -18.13
N ASP A 738 -7.43 35.09 -17.21
CA ASP A 738 -8.56 34.16 -17.39
C ASP A 738 -9.86 34.84 -17.86
N GLY A 739 -9.91 36.18 -17.85
CA GLY A 739 -11.05 37.00 -18.23
C GLY A 739 -12.00 37.34 -17.08
N VAL A 740 -11.71 36.96 -15.84
CA VAL A 740 -12.55 37.20 -14.65
C VAL A 740 -11.68 37.65 -13.48
N ILE A 741 -11.83 38.91 -13.07
CA ILE A 741 -11.03 39.43 -11.97
C ILE A 741 -11.60 38.95 -10.64
N ASN A 742 -10.85 38.09 -9.96
CA ASN A 742 -11.32 37.43 -8.75
C ASN A 742 -10.20 37.28 -7.71
N ILE A 743 -10.41 36.39 -6.74
CA ILE A 743 -9.45 36.19 -5.65
C ILE A 743 -8.10 35.63 -6.15
N GLN A 744 -8.08 34.95 -7.30
CA GLN A 744 -6.86 34.40 -7.88
C GLN A 744 -5.91 35.51 -8.35
N ASP A 745 -6.42 36.61 -8.90
CA ASP A 745 -5.62 37.77 -9.30
C ASP A 745 -5.00 38.48 -8.10
N LEU A 746 -5.81 38.67 -7.05
CA LEU A 746 -5.35 39.22 -5.78
C LEU A 746 -4.29 38.33 -5.12
N TYR A 747 -4.49 37.00 -5.18
CA TYR A 747 -3.53 36.05 -4.65
C TYR A 747 -2.20 36.13 -5.39
N LEU A 748 -2.20 36.19 -6.73
CA LEU A 748 -0.98 36.31 -7.52
C LEU A 748 -0.22 37.61 -7.24
N ALA A 749 -0.91 38.76 -7.21
CA ALA A 749 -0.25 40.02 -6.84
C ALA A 749 0.23 40.02 -5.38
N GLY A 750 -0.51 39.35 -4.49
CA GLY A 750 -0.12 39.18 -3.09
C GLY A 750 1.10 38.28 -2.89
N ASP A 751 1.23 37.22 -3.70
CA ASP A 751 2.36 36.28 -3.66
C ASP A 751 3.68 36.98 -4.02
N HIS A 752 3.60 37.98 -4.89
CA HIS A 752 4.73 38.80 -5.34
C HIS A 752 4.87 40.14 -4.59
N PHE A 753 4.14 40.35 -3.49
CA PHE A 753 4.14 41.63 -2.79
C PHE A 753 5.52 41.98 -2.23
N GLY A 754 6.00 43.19 -2.55
CA GLY A 754 7.31 43.71 -2.16
C GLY A 754 8.43 43.42 -3.15
N GLU A 755 8.16 42.74 -4.28
CA GLU A 755 9.13 42.58 -5.34
C GLU A 755 9.46 43.91 -6.03
N THR A 756 10.72 44.09 -6.42
CA THR A 756 11.14 45.14 -7.35
C THR A 756 11.56 44.50 -8.65
N VAL A 757 10.99 44.98 -9.75
CA VAL A 757 11.24 44.51 -11.11
C VAL A 757 12.10 45.54 -11.84
N ASN A 758 13.32 45.12 -12.19
CA ASN A 758 14.37 45.95 -12.82
C ASN A 758 14.50 45.69 -14.31
#